data_AF-A0AA41W873-F1
#
_entry.id   AF-A0AA41W873-F1
#
_cell.length_a   1.000
_cell.length_b   1.000
_cell.length_c   1.000
_cell.angle_alpha   90.00
_cell.angle_beta   90.00
_cell.angle_gamma   90.00
#
_symmetry.space_group_name_H-M   'P 1'
#
loop_
_entity.id
_entity.type
_entity.pdbx_description
1 polymer ?
#
loop_
_entity_poly.entity_id
_entity_poly.type
_entity_poly.pdbx_seq_one_letter_code
_entity_poly.pdbx_strand_id
1 'polypeptide(L)'
;MHITAIHSLSKLALAVSLCAAGLAAPVQADSLAGAYQESIIDQDKEYFVNLVNDASPTVITAIPGETWTEQTARVQAAIDAASQEVNGGVVQLVGAQFRLGHIELKDNVRVEVDPNATIDMMEKVLFDMGRGASNFYYPERQQNIEVTSMVQGEKFTINVNKTVKKRNAIPFRVGYVYNYALSHFHVDDYYTIFPSVFIVADSDNRKEEGNLTYDRTSFKGAIVNASSDQVHTGYALVQPFSGKRIYMKDLDAEGGLTIRLEPGSGKSNDWLNRAGQQVGTIEEIRLINIHNSDGMAALFLKSHQKIISQVHATNITATDSAFAVMSNSSDSKVFQRGRFEDIKIDGVIRLDQTYDETRADIGPSSQYYVVDSHLEQLQALAAADHEAGNRNNTNPIYSDLPLSPTEDRARRETKPMAPVLMASSDRAENAGSRFLGRWQYDISQADIQASQYLPLEHENLVLYRQDARLLNGRPATDWAEEKAWDMDGDGVRNRFEDDFDGDEVLNEHDAFPYDKNETMDSDDDGYGDNSDAFPFDPSEWADHDGDLDGNNIDDDDDNDNVDDTTDVFPFNTAESVDTDDDSIGNNTDTDDDHDGIDDALDHLPLDARVGILGDLDGDKDVDSMDIRAFSHALRGHTELHPVYDLNGDQRIDRRDVRELTKLCTRNRCGVK
;
A
#
# COMPACT_ATOMS: atom_id res chain seq x y z
N MET A 1 -56.78 -25.46 49.07
CA MET A 1 -55.52 -26.09 48.58
C MET A 1 -55.06 -25.25 47.41
N HIS A 2 -54.32 -24.20 47.73
CA HIS A 2 -52.85 -24.10 47.77
C HIS A 2 -52.37 -23.52 46.42
N ILE A 3 -52.26 -22.17 46.33
CA ILE A 3 -51.13 -21.32 46.77
C ILE A 3 -50.03 -21.42 45.69
N THR A 4 -49.53 -20.36 45.03
CA THR A 4 -49.60 -18.88 45.12
C THR A 4 -48.93 -18.36 43.83
N ALA A 5 -49.46 -17.35 43.11
CA ALA A 5 -49.26 -15.89 43.29
C ALA A 5 -47.78 -15.46 43.15
N ILE A 6 -47.40 -14.39 42.44
CA ILE A 6 -47.67 -12.95 42.68
C ILE A 6 -47.16 -12.17 41.41
N HIS A 7 -48.02 -11.41 40.69
CA HIS A 7 -48.13 -9.91 40.55
C HIS A 7 -46.87 -9.17 40.04
N SER A 8 -46.91 -8.11 39.20
CA SER A 8 -47.86 -6.98 39.01
C SER A 8 -47.71 -6.36 37.59
N LEU A 9 -48.76 -6.00 36.82
CA LEU A 9 -49.51 -4.71 36.80
C LEU A 9 -48.62 -3.44 36.85
N SER A 10 -48.85 -2.32 36.14
CA SER A 10 -49.66 -1.89 34.97
C SER A 10 -49.53 -0.35 34.88
N LYS A 11 -49.81 0.23 33.69
CA LYS A 11 -50.30 1.62 33.42
C LYS A 11 -49.31 2.79 33.56
N LEU A 12 -49.46 3.94 32.90
CA LEU A 12 -50.18 4.47 31.73
C LEU A 12 -49.87 6.01 31.75
N ALA A 13 -49.54 6.61 30.61
CA ALA A 13 -49.70 8.02 30.20
C ALA A 13 -49.27 9.19 31.13
N LEU A 14 -48.45 10.11 30.60
CA LEU A 14 -48.87 11.50 30.33
C LEU A 14 -47.80 12.26 29.50
N ALA A 15 -48.16 12.66 28.28
CA ALA A 15 -47.49 13.73 27.56
C ALA A 15 -48.11 15.07 28.00
N VAL A 16 -47.28 15.99 28.51
CA VAL A 16 -47.64 17.40 28.67
C VAL A 16 -46.51 18.24 28.11
N SER A 17 -46.84 18.96 27.05
CA SER A 17 -46.05 20.02 26.44
C SER A 17 -45.93 21.21 27.39
N LEU A 18 -44.70 21.65 27.71
CA LEU A 18 -44.44 23.02 28.14
C LEU A 18 -43.19 23.55 27.45
N CYS A 19 -43.42 24.46 26.50
CA CYS A 19 -42.45 25.41 26.01
C CYS A 19 -42.16 26.40 27.15
N ALA A 20 -40.92 26.46 27.62
CA ALA A 20 -40.44 27.54 28.49
C ALA A 20 -38.97 27.79 28.18
N ALA A 21 -38.68 29.01 27.74
CA ALA A 21 -37.35 29.54 27.58
C ALA A 21 -36.55 29.38 28.88
N GLY A 22 -35.56 28.50 28.86
CA GLY A 22 -34.51 28.42 29.87
C GLY A 22 -33.24 29.01 29.28
N LEU A 23 -32.94 30.25 29.66
CA LEU A 23 -31.60 30.82 29.51
C LEU A 23 -30.58 29.79 29.99
N ALA A 24 -29.67 29.36 29.11
CA ALA A 24 -28.49 28.63 29.51
C ALA A 24 -27.77 29.49 30.55
N ALA A 25 -27.75 29.03 31.81
CA ALA A 25 -26.93 29.65 32.82
C ALA A 25 -25.47 29.58 32.32
N PRO A 26 -24.70 30.67 32.40
CA PRO A 26 -23.29 30.61 32.07
C PRO A 26 -22.66 29.59 33.01
N VAL A 27 -22.13 28.50 32.45
CA VAL A 27 -21.26 27.60 33.20
C VAL A 27 -20.11 28.48 33.67
N GLN A 28 -20.06 28.73 34.98
CA GLN A 28 -18.92 29.42 35.58
C GLN A 28 -17.68 28.58 35.28
N ALA A 29 -16.64 29.25 34.76
CA ALA A 29 -15.33 28.69 34.41
C ALA A 29 -14.59 28.00 35.59
N ASP A 30 -15.20 27.91 36.78
CA ASP A 30 -14.62 27.41 38.02
C ASP A 30 -14.87 25.91 38.27
N SER A 31 -15.30 25.13 37.26
CA SER A 31 -15.41 23.66 37.38
C SER A 31 -14.56 22.85 36.40
N LEU A 32 -13.72 23.51 35.58
CA LEU A 32 -12.76 22.83 34.68
C LEU A 32 -11.37 22.61 35.32
N ALA A 33 -11.24 22.83 36.63
CA ALA A 33 -10.05 22.44 37.40
C ALA A 33 -10.08 20.95 37.77
N GLY A 34 -10.30 20.08 36.78
CA GLY A 34 -9.95 18.67 36.89
C GLY A 34 -8.52 18.53 36.43
N ALA A 35 -7.57 18.38 37.36
CA ALA A 35 -6.20 18.03 37.00
C ALA A 35 -6.23 16.83 36.05
N TYR A 36 -5.48 16.92 34.94
CA TYR A 36 -5.08 15.78 34.13
C TYR A 36 -4.72 14.62 35.07
N GLN A 37 -5.60 13.62 35.16
CA GLN A 37 -5.24 12.37 35.83
C GLN A 37 -4.28 11.68 34.89
N GLU A 38 -3.04 11.48 35.37
CA GLU A 38 -1.94 10.84 34.64
C GLU A 38 -2.48 9.68 33.79
N SER A 39 -2.42 9.88 32.48
CA SER A 39 -3.12 9.05 31.51
C SER A 39 -2.62 7.61 31.55
N ILE A 40 -3.50 6.69 31.14
CA ILE A 40 -3.24 5.26 30.90
C ILE A 40 -2.00 5.00 30.00
N ILE A 41 -1.46 6.04 29.35
CA ILE A 41 -0.25 6.00 28.52
C ILE A 41 1.03 5.83 29.37
N ASP A 42 1.01 6.16 30.67
CA ASP A 42 2.21 6.18 31.53
C ASP A 42 2.60 4.80 32.13
N GLN A 43 1.84 3.72 31.84
CA GLN A 43 2.26 2.37 32.26
C GLN A 43 3.44 1.84 31.42
N ASP A 44 3.56 2.29 30.17
CA ASP A 44 4.67 1.95 29.26
C ASP A 44 5.41 3.22 28.80
N LYS A 45 6.11 3.87 29.75
CA LYS A 45 6.98 5.06 29.55
C LYS A 45 8.06 4.90 28.46
N GLU A 46 8.21 3.68 27.95
CA GLU A 46 8.99 3.33 26.79
C GLU A 46 8.49 4.05 25.52
N TYR A 47 7.18 4.20 25.34
CA TYR A 47 6.56 4.69 24.09
C TYR A 47 6.14 6.16 24.12
N PHE A 48 5.79 6.71 25.27
CA PHE A 48 5.54 8.14 25.44
C PHE A 48 5.76 8.53 26.90
N VAL A 49 6.26 9.74 27.12
CA VAL A 49 6.34 10.35 28.45
C VAL A 49 5.81 11.76 28.32
N ASN A 50 4.82 12.11 29.14
CA ASN A 50 4.37 13.48 29.22
C ASN A 50 5.43 14.34 29.91
N LEU A 51 6.08 15.22 29.15
CA LEU A 51 7.09 16.15 29.65
C LEU A 51 6.58 17.59 29.73
N VAL A 52 5.35 17.86 29.27
CA VAL A 52 4.74 19.18 29.28
C VAL A 52 4.00 19.39 30.59
N ASN A 53 4.53 20.28 31.42
CA ASN A 53 3.93 20.61 32.71
C ASN A 53 3.67 22.12 32.79
N ASP A 54 2.39 22.47 32.63
CA ASP A 54 1.91 23.84 32.64
C ASP A 54 0.85 24.01 33.72
N ALA A 55 1.13 24.89 34.68
CA ALA A 55 0.22 25.22 35.78
C ALA A 55 -0.79 26.32 35.40
N SER A 56 -0.68 26.91 34.21
CA SER A 56 -1.54 27.99 33.72
C SER A 56 -1.83 27.85 32.22
N PRO A 57 -2.60 26.82 31.82
CA PRO A 57 -2.95 26.59 30.43
C PRO A 57 -3.55 27.81 29.72
N THR A 58 -3.15 28.00 28.47
CA THR A 58 -3.75 29.01 27.60
C THR A 58 -5.10 28.50 27.09
N VAL A 59 -6.19 29.13 27.55
CA VAL A 59 -7.56 28.76 27.16
C VAL A 59 -8.02 29.54 25.93
N ILE A 60 -8.40 28.82 24.88
CA ILE A 60 -8.97 29.33 23.64
C ILE A 60 -10.43 28.93 23.55
N THR A 61 -11.33 29.91 23.67
CA THR A 61 -12.77 29.69 23.46
C THR A 61 -13.17 30.00 22.02
N ALA A 62 -14.16 29.28 21.47
CA ALA A 62 -14.76 29.64 20.19
C ALA A 62 -15.46 31.03 20.26
N ILE A 63 -15.22 31.89 19.27
CA ILE A 63 -15.82 33.22 19.20
C ILE A 63 -16.93 33.21 18.13
N PRO A 64 -18.20 33.50 18.47
CA PRO A 64 -19.27 33.54 17.48
C PRO A 64 -19.00 34.56 16.37
N GLY A 65 -19.08 34.13 15.11
CA GLY A 65 -18.87 34.97 13.93
C GLY A 65 -17.41 35.15 13.51
N GLU A 66 -16.45 34.58 14.24
CA GLU A 66 -15.04 34.51 13.83
C GLU A 66 -14.92 33.67 12.54
N THR A 67 -14.14 34.17 11.57
CA THR A 67 -13.83 33.39 10.37
C THR A 67 -12.89 32.24 10.73
N TRP A 68 -12.92 31.16 9.95
CA TRP A 68 -12.02 30.03 10.21
C TRP A 68 -10.54 30.43 10.13
N THR A 69 -10.18 31.38 9.27
CA THR A 69 -8.81 31.91 9.17
C THR A 69 -8.37 32.67 10.42
N GLU A 70 -9.26 33.48 11.00
CA GLU A 70 -8.98 34.20 12.26
C GLU A 70 -8.85 33.22 13.43
N GLN A 71 -9.76 32.24 13.51
CA GLN A 71 -9.74 31.21 14.55
C GLN A 71 -8.46 30.36 14.46
N THR A 72 -8.07 29.95 13.26
CA THR A 72 -6.83 29.20 13.01
C THR A 72 -5.61 30.02 13.45
N ALA A 73 -5.52 31.29 13.06
CA ALA A 73 -4.41 32.16 13.44
C ALA A 73 -4.32 32.35 14.97
N ARG A 74 -5.45 32.43 15.66
CA ARG A 74 -5.50 32.56 17.12
C ARG A 74 -5.06 31.29 17.84
N VAL A 75 -5.47 30.12 17.37
CA VAL A 75 -5.00 28.82 17.89
C VAL A 75 -3.50 28.67 17.64
N GLN A 76 -3.02 28.96 16.43
CA GLN A 76 -1.59 28.88 16.10
C GLN A 76 -0.75 29.81 16.98
N ALA A 77 -1.18 31.05 17.18
CA ALA A 77 -0.46 32.00 18.04
C ALA A 77 -0.39 31.53 19.50
N ALA A 78 -1.41 30.84 20.00
CA ALA A 78 -1.41 30.25 21.33
C ALA A 78 -0.41 29.09 21.44
N ILE A 79 -0.35 28.23 20.42
CA ILE A 79 0.62 27.13 20.34
C ILE A 79 2.05 27.68 20.25
N ASP A 80 2.28 28.71 19.42
CA ASP A 80 3.58 29.35 19.29
C ASP A 80 4.03 29.94 20.64
N ALA A 81 3.13 30.59 21.39
CA ALA A 81 3.44 31.13 22.71
C ALA A 81 3.72 30.02 23.75
N ALA A 82 2.89 28.97 23.79
CA ALA A 82 3.03 27.83 24.68
C ALA A 82 4.38 27.10 24.48
N SER A 83 4.85 27.00 23.23
CA SER A 83 6.15 26.38 22.91
C SER A 83 7.36 27.09 23.52
N GLN A 84 7.20 28.37 23.90
CA GLN A 84 8.27 29.18 24.48
C GLN A 84 8.28 29.16 26.02
N GLU A 85 7.34 28.43 26.63
CA GLU A 85 7.29 28.28 28.08
C GLU A 85 8.41 27.36 28.60
N VAL A 86 8.91 27.66 29.80
CA VAL A 86 10.13 27.02 30.36
C VAL A 86 10.00 25.50 30.48
N ASN A 87 8.80 24.97 30.69
CA ASN A 87 8.53 23.54 30.85
C ASN A 87 7.54 23.01 29.77
N GLY A 88 7.47 23.70 28.63
CA GLY A 88 6.37 23.53 27.68
C GLY A 88 5.07 24.14 28.18
N GLY A 89 4.09 24.27 27.28
CA GLY A 89 2.81 24.93 27.55
C GLY A 89 1.62 24.11 27.07
N VAL A 90 0.47 24.32 27.71
CA VAL A 90 -0.79 23.66 27.39
C VAL A 90 -1.74 24.65 26.73
N VAL A 91 -2.32 24.28 25.60
CA VAL A 91 -3.38 25.04 24.92
C VAL A 91 -4.69 24.27 25.00
N GLN A 92 -5.70 24.87 25.64
CA GLN A 92 -7.02 24.26 25.81
C GLN A 92 -8.03 24.85 24.82
N LEU A 93 -8.64 24.01 23.98
CA LEU A 93 -9.72 24.39 23.08
C LEU A 93 -11.07 24.12 23.75
N VAL A 94 -11.72 25.17 24.24
CA VAL A 94 -12.95 25.06 25.04
C VAL A 94 -14.17 25.57 24.27
N GLY A 95 -15.24 24.77 24.27
CA GLY A 95 -16.50 25.08 23.61
C GLY A 95 -16.86 24.14 22.47
N ALA A 96 -18.11 24.22 22.01
CA ALA A 96 -18.71 23.15 21.21
C ALA A 96 -18.25 23.06 19.75
N GLN A 97 -17.75 24.14 19.14
CA GLN A 97 -17.49 24.19 17.69
C GLN A 97 -16.25 25.03 17.36
N PHE A 98 -15.32 24.45 16.61
CA PHE A 98 -14.14 25.10 16.04
C PHE A 98 -14.08 24.85 14.54
N ARG A 99 -13.63 25.83 13.77
CA ARG A 99 -13.41 25.72 12.33
C ARG A 99 -11.95 26.07 12.07
N LEU A 100 -11.13 25.05 11.88
CA LEU A 100 -9.66 25.21 11.84
C LEU A 100 -9.11 24.75 10.49
N GLY A 101 -8.17 25.53 9.96
CA GLY A 101 -7.31 25.14 8.84
C GLY A 101 -6.10 24.34 9.35
N HIS A 102 -4.95 24.52 8.71
CA HIS A 102 -3.69 23.92 9.13
C HIS A 102 -3.17 24.50 10.45
N ILE A 103 -2.83 23.62 11.39
CA ILE A 103 -2.20 23.90 12.68
C ILE A 103 -0.85 23.18 12.73
N GLU A 104 0.22 23.97 12.80
CA GLU A 104 1.59 23.48 12.96
C GLU A 104 1.88 23.33 14.46
N LEU A 105 1.98 22.10 14.93
CA LEU A 105 2.36 21.81 16.30
C LEU A 105 3.85 22.09 16.52
N LYS A 106 4.20 22.52 17.73
CA LYS A 106 5.54 22.96 18.12
C LYS A 106 6.08 22.10 19.26
N ASP A 107 7.39 22.15 19.45
CA ASP A 107 8.07 21.47 20.54
C ASP A 107 7.47 21.80 21.90
N ASN A 108 7.37 20.79 22.77
CA ASN A 108 6.94 20.92 24.16
C ASN A 108 5.53 21.54 24.30
N VAL A 109 4.60 21.20 23.40
CA VAL A 109 3.21 21.66 23.46
C VAL A 109 2.26 20.50 23.67
N ARG A 110 1.28 20.70 24.55
CA ARG A 110 0.11 19.84 24.67
C ARG A 110 -1.14 20.61 24.29
N VAL A 111 -1.93 20.08 23.35
CA VAL A 111 -3.24 20.59 22.99
C VAL A 111 -4.29 19.72 23.64
N GLU A 112 -5.16 20.32 24.46
CA GLU A 112 -6.28 19.65 25.10
C GLU A 112 -7.59 20.18 24.52
N VAL A 113 -8.50 19.29 24.12
CA VAL A 113 -9.75 19.66 23.46
C VAL A 113 -10.94 19.24 24.31
N ASP A 114 -11.90 20.13 24.51
CA ASP A 114 -13.17 19.81 25.19
C ASP A 114 -13.84 18.61 24.48
N PRO A 115 -14.24 17.54 25.19
CA PRO A 115 -14.86 16.38 24.57
C PRO A 115 -16.18 16.71 23.85
N ASN A 116 -16.85 17.81 24.20
CA ASN A 116 -18.05 18.27 23.49
C ASN A 116 -17.72 19.11 22.24
N ALA A 117 -16.44 19.39 21.97
CA ALA A 117 -16.02 20.14 20.81
C ALA A 117 -16.08 19.27 19.54
N THR A 118 -16.56 19.88 18.47
CA THR A 118 -16.30 19.44 17.10
C THR A 118 -15.34 20.40 16.42
N ILE A 119 -14.29 19.88 15.80
CA ILE A 119 -13.36 20.65 14.97
C ILE A 119 -13.68 20.35 13.50
N ASP A 120 -14.27 21.31 12.80
CA ASP A 120 -14.48 21.26 11.36
C ASP A 120 -13.16 21.55 10.63
N MET A 121 -12.70 20.57 9.84
CA MET A 121 -11.49 20.71 9.03
C MET A 121 -11.71 21.58 7.79
N MET A 122 -11.04 22.73 7.76
CA MET A 122 -11.15 23.70 6.68
C MET A 122 -10.09 23.52 5.59
N GLU A 123 -8.94 22.91 5.91
CA GLU A 123 -7.84 22.65 4.97
C GLU A 123 -7.50 21.16 4.84
N LYS A 124 -6.46 20.85 4.05
CA LYS A 124 -6.01 19.49 3.74
C LYS A 124 -5.55 18.76 5.01
N VAL A 125 -4.68 19.39 5.79
CA VAL A 125 -4.07 18.84 7.00
C VAL A 125 -4.55 19.70 8.17
N LEU A 126 -5.02 19.09 9.26
CA LEU A 126 -5.40 19.82 10.48
C LEU A 126 -4.22 19.92 11.44
N PHE A 127 -3.86 18.85 12.14
CA PHE A 127 -2.73 18.84 13.06
C PHE A 127 -1.50 18.25 12.38
N ASP A 128 -0.45 19.04 12.26
CA ASP A 128 0.79 18.67 11.59
C ASP A 128 1.96 18.76 12.57
N MET A 129 2.73 17.68 12.67
CA MET A 129 3.95 17.62 13.49
C MET A 129 5.06 16.94 12.72
N GLY A 130 6.27 17.49 12.81
CA GLY A 130 7.47 16.95 12.19
C GLY A 130 7.47 16.99 10.65
N ARG A 131 6.55 17.75 10.03
CA ARG A 131 6.50 17.98 8.58
C ARG A 131 5.88 19.35 8.29
N GLY A 132 6.46 20.15 7.40
CA GLY A 132 6.00 21.53 7.18
C GLY A 132 4.76 21.61 6.30
N ALA A 133 4.01 22.72 6.39
CA ALA A 133 2.81 22.98 5.58
C ALA A 133 3.04 22.77 4.07
N SER A 134 4.24 23.07 3.58
CA SER A 134 4.64 22.94 2.18
C SER A 134 5.42 21.65 1.87
N ASN A 135 5.31 20.63 2.72
CA ASN A 135 6.06 19.36 2.66
C ASN A 135 7.58 19.54 2.69
N PHE A 136 8.08 20.69 3.13
CA PHE A 136 9.52 20.93 3.24
C PHE A 136 10.09 20.29 4.51
N TYR A 137 11.33 19.85 4.34
CA TYR A 137 12.30 19.42 5.34
C TYR A 137 12.24 20.26 6.63
N TYR A 138 12.05 19.61 7.78
CA TYR A 138 12.37 20.24 9.07
C TYR A 138 13.87 20.10 9.35
N PRO A 139 14.63 21.13 9.72
CA PRO A 139 16.04 20.94 10.01
C PRO A 139 16.30 20.06 11.24
N GLU A 140 15.43 20.16 12.24
CA GLU A 140 15.59 19.52 13.54
C GLU A 140 14.39 18.64 13.88
N ARG A 141 14.63 17.60 14.70
CA ARG A 141 13.56 16.70 15.14
C ARG A 141 12.69 17.43 16.17
N GLN A 142 11.40 17.55 15.90
CA GLN A 142 10.46 18.07 16.88
C GLN A 142 10.30 17.11 18.05
N GLN A 143 9.89 17.59 19.22
CA GLN A 143 9.77 16.74 20.40
C GLN A 143 8.67 17.14 21.37
N ASN A 144 8.18 16.14 22.12
CA ASN A 144 7.30 16.32 23.28
C ASN A 144 5.98 17.00 22.92
N ILE A 145 5.25 16.37 22.00
CA ILE A 145 4.00 16.91 21.43
C ILE A 145 2.84 16.00 21.81
N GLU A 146 1.75 16.58 22.33
CA GLU A 146 0.56 15.81 22.66
C GLU A 146 -0.71 16.50 22.17
N VAL A 147 -1.65 15.73 21.63
CA VAL A 147 -3.03 16.16 21.36
C VAL A 147 -3.98 15.18 22.05
N THR A 148 -4.83 15.68 22.94
CA THR A 148 -5.75 14.86 23.74
C THR A 148 -7.08 15.56 24.01
N SER A 149 -8.07 14.79 24.45
CA SER A 149 -9.23 15.32 25.14
C SER A 149 -8.85 15.88 26.52
N MET A 150 -9.56 16.92 26.96
CA MET A 150 -9.49 17.45 28.33
C MET A 150 -10.02 16.45 29.38
N VAL A 151 -10.85 15.49 28.97
CA VAL A 151 -11.48 14.52 29.87
C VAL A 151 -11.06 13.10 29.47
N GLN A 152 -10.44 12.39 30.40
CA GLN A 152 -9.99 11.03 30.18
C GLN A 152 -11.15 10.09 29.83
N GLY A 153 -10.97 9.24 28.83
CA GLY A 153 -11.98 8.30 28.34
C GLY A 153 -12.98 8.92 27.36
N GLU A 154 -13.19 10.24 27.38
CA GLU A 154 -14.13 10.93 26.50
C GLU A 154 -13.41 11.48 25.27
N LYS A 155 -13.99 11.29 24.08
CA LYS A 155 -13.40 11.71 22.81
C LYS A 155 -13.94 13.09 22.39
N PHE A 156 -13.08 13.96 21.87
CA PHE A 156 -13.52 15.10 21.05
C PHE A 156 -13.69 14.66 19.59
N THR A 157 -14.46 15.42 18.80
CA THR A 157 -14.74 15.07 17.40
C THR A 157 -13.97 15.96 16.42
N ILE A 158 -13.37 15.35 15.40
CA ILE A 158 -12.88 16.04 14.20
C ILE A 158 -13.84 15.71 13.07
N ASN A 159 -14.51 16.72 12.53
CA ASN A 159 -15.42 16.57 11.40
C ASN A 159 -14.67 16.86 10.10
N VAL A 160 -14.53 15.84 9.27
CA VAL A 160 -13.98 15.99 7.92
C VAL A 160 -15.12 16.43 7.01
N ASN A 161 -15.07 17.66 6.51
CA ASN A 161 -16.15 18.26 5.72
C ASN A 161 -16.66 17.32 4.60
N LYS A 162 -17.90 16.81 4.79
CA LYS A 162 -18.58 15.81 3.95
C LYS A 162 -19.04 16.31 2.58
N THR A 163 -18.79 17.58 2.24
CA THR A 163 -19.20 18.15 0.94
C THR A 163 -18.47 17.55 -0.26
N VAL A 164 -17.31 16.92 -0.04
CA VAL A 164 -16.54 16.27 -1.10
C VAL A 164 -16.10 14.89 -0.63
N LYS A 165 -16.78 13.83 -1.11
CA LYS A 165 -16.32 12.45 -0.98
C LYS A 165 -14.92 12.32 -1.61
N LYS A 166 -14.03 11.49 -1.04
CA LYS A 166 -12.65 11.34 -1.50
C LYS A 166 -11.86 12.67 -1.52
N ARG A 167 -12.14 13.58 -0.59
CA ARG A 167 -11.27 14.74 -0.31
C ARG A 167 -9.92 14.25 0.22
N ASN A 168 -8.83 14.97 -0.04
CA ASN A 168 -7.51 14.65 0.49
C ASN A 168 -7.33 15.09 1.96
N ALA A 169 -8.22 14.73 2.88
CA ALA A 169 -8.15 15.21 4.28
C ALA A 169 -7.20 14.36 5.14
N ILE A 170 -6.40 15.01 5.98
CA ILE A 170 -5.47 14.37 6.93
C ILE A 170 -5.65 15.04 8.30
N PRO A 171 -6.50 14.52 9.19
CA PRO A 171 -6.69 15.03 10.54
C PRO A 171 -5.37 15.16 11.31
N PHE A 172 -4.53 14.13 11.29
CA PHE A 172 -3.21 14.14 11.93
C PHE A 172 -2.13 13.70 10.95
N ARG A 173 -1.09 14.52 10.81
CA ARG A 173 0.13 14.15 10.07
C ARG A 173 1.32 14.17 11.00
N VAL A 174 2.04 13.05 11.03
CA VAL A 174 3.18 12.83 11.93
C VAL A 174 4.42 12.51 11.10
N GLY A 175 5.42 13.39 11.18
CA GLY A 175 6.70 13.31 10.48
C GLY A 175 7.87 13.04 11.43
N TYR A 176 8.92 13.86 11.32
CA TYR A 176 10.14 13.77 12.12
C TYR A 176 9.96 14.33 13.54
N VAL A 177 9.29 13.55 14.40
CA VAL A 177 9.00 13.89 15.80
C VAL A 177 9.47 12.80 16.77
N TYR A 178 9.97 13.21 17.95
CA TYR A 178 10.32 12.35 19.08
C TYR A 178 9.30 12.53 20.21
N ASN A 179 8.86 11.45 20.85
CA ASN A 179 8.03 11.52 22.06
C ASN A 179 6.71 12.29 21.81
N TYR A 180 5.77 11.64 21.13
CA TYR A 180 4.48 12.22 20.79
C TYR A 180 3.29 11.37 21.23
N ALA A 181 2.13 11.99 21.46
CA ALA A 181 0.90 11.28 21.76
C ALA A 181 -0.32 11.91 21.08
N LEU A 182 -1.20 11.06 20.56
CA LEU A 182 -2.51 11.40 20.04
C LEU A 182 -3.53 10.55 20.78
N SER A 183 -4.51 11.15 21.46
CA SER A 183 -5.48 10.32 22.18
C SER A 183 -6.86 10.93 22.31
N HIS A 184 -7.84 10.08 22.58
CA HIS A 184 -9.20 10.49 22.92
C HIS A 184 -9.84 11.36 21.83
N PHE A 185 -9.84 10.87 20.59
CA PHE A 185 -10.45 11.56 19.47
C PHE A 185 -11.32 10.63 18.63
N HIS A 186 -12.34 11.20 18.00
CA HIS A 186 -13.15 10.54 17.01
C HIS A 186 -13.10 11.35 15.71
N VAL A 187 -12.89 10.69 14.57
CA VAL A 187 -12.92 11.32 13.26
C VAL A 187 -14.23 10.94 12.57
N ASP A 188 -15.09 11.93 12.36
CA ASP A 188 -16.27 11.78 11.52
C ASP A 188 -15.82 11.99 10.06
N ASP A 189 -15.38 10.91 9.41
CA ASP A 189 -14.90 10.90 8.03
C ASP A 189 -16.06 10.80 7.03
N TYR A 190 -15.73 10.84 5.74
CA TYR A 190 -16.66 10.59 4.65
C TYR A 190 -15.94 9.95 3.47
N TYR A 191 -15.30 8.81 3.73
CA TYR A 191 -14.50 8.06 2.77
C TYR A 191 -13.43 8.94 2.09
N THR A 192 -12.75 9.78 2.86
CA THR A 192 -11.66 10.61 2.34
C THR A 192 -10.46 9.77 1.91
N ILE A 193 -9.65 10.33 1.03
CA ILE A 193 -8.48 9.66 0.47
C ILE A 193 -7.22 10.07 1.20
N PHE A 194 -7.04 9.59 2.42
CA PHE A 194 -5.81 9.53 3.23
C PHE A 194 -6.21 8.90 4.58
N PRO A 195 -5.28 8.34 5.36
CA PRO A 195 -5.61 7.86 6.69
C PRO A 195 -5.90 9.02 7.66
N SER A 196 -6.67 8.75 8.72
CA SER A 196 -6.99 9.77 9.72
C SER A 196 -5.74 10.22 10.50
N VAL A 197 -4.86 9.27 10.83
CA VAL A 197 -3.51 9.48 11.34
C VAL A 197 -2.50 8.98 10.32
N PHE A 198 -1.83 9.90 9.65
CA PHE A 198 -0.81 9.60 8.65
C PHE A 198 0.60 9.78 9.21
N ILE A 199 1.30 8.68 9.44
CA ILE A 199 2.70 8.72 9.90
C ILE A 199 3.60 8.52 8.69
N VAL A 200 4.45 9.49 8.40
CA VAL A 200 5.25 9.56 7.19
C VAL A 200 6.70 9.86 7.52
N ALA A 201 7.63 9.35 6.72
CA ALA A 201 9.01 9.78 6.78
C ALA A 201 9.09 11.25 6.35
N ASP A 202 9.82 12.06 7.11
CA ASP A 202 10.32 13.32 6.60
C ASP A 202 11.47 13.04 5.62
N SER A 203 11.68 13.92 4.64
CA SER A 203 12.78 13.80 3.69
C SER A 203 13.12 15.15 3.09
N ASP A 204 14.27 15.24 2.45
CA ASP A 204 14.63 16.41 1.66
C ASP A 204 13.89 16.51 0.31
N ASN A 205 12.89 15.65 0.09
CA ASN A 205 12.12 15.48 -1.14
C ASN A 205 12.95 15.12 -2.39
N ARG A 206 14.23 14.74 -2.25
CA ARG A 206 14.99 14.23 -3.40
C ARG A 206 14.37 12.92 -3.89
N LYS A 207 14.13 12.89 -5.20
CA LYS A 207 13.56 11.78 -5.95
C LYS A 207 14.68 10.96 -6.57
N GLU A 208 15.54 10.44 -5.71
CA GLU A 208 16.70 9.64 -6.07
C GLU A 208 16.64 8.29 -5.34
N GLU A 209 17.12 7.25 -5.99
CA GLU A 209 17.23 5.92 -5.38
C GLU A 209 18.25 5.95 -4.23
N GLY A 210 17.98 5.19 -3.17
CA GLY A 210 18.87 5.16 -2.01
C GLY A 210 18.89 6.44 -1.15
N ASN A 211 17.93 7.37 -1.30
CA ASN A 211 17.88 8.59 -0.49
C ASN A 211 17.71 8.27 1.01
N LEU A 212 18.80 8.33 1.76
CA LEU A 212 18.82 8.00 3.19
C LEU A 212 18.04 8.98 4.07
N THR A 213 17.65 10.16 3.56
CA THR A 213 16.86 11.10 4.35
C THR A 213 15.47 10.58 4.69
N TYR A 214 14.97 9.58 3.96
CA TYR A 214 13.74 8.87 4.31
C TYR A 214 13.84 8.08 5.64
N ASP A 215 15.01 7.94 6.27
CA ASP A 215 15.09 7.38 7.64
C ASP A 215 14.73 8.40 8.74
N ARG A 216 14.46 9.66 8.35
CA ARG A 216 13.94 10.70 9.25
C ARG A 216 12.49 10.43 9.60
N THR A 217 12.30 9.47 10.50
CA THR A 217 11.00 8.94 10.91
C THR A 217 10.60 9.43 12.30
N SER A 218 9.32 9.26 12.62
CA SER A 218 8.82 9.45 13.98
C SER A 218 9.41 8.37 14.91
N PHE A 219 9.64 8.73 16.16
CA PHE A 219 10.20 7.81 17.16
C PHE A 219 9.54 8.04 18.52
N LYS A 220 9.18 6.96 19.22
CA LYS A 220 8.56 7.01 20.55
C LYS A 220 7.21 7.75 20.49
N GLY A 221 6.18 7.03 20.04
CA GLY A 221 4.83 7.56 19.86
C GLY A 221 3.74 6.74 20.55
N ALA A 222 2.62 7.38 20.90
CA ALA A 222 1.42 6.71 21.39
C ALA A 222 0.14 7.20 20.69
N ILE A 223 -0.74 6.28 20.29
CA ILE A 223 -2.07 6.57 19.75
C ILE A 223 -3.11 5.76 20.55
N VAL A 224 -3.96 6.43 21.33
CA VAL A 224 -4.79 5.73 22.33
C VAL A 224 -6.23 6.20 22.33
N ASN A 225 -7.18 5.27 22.42
CA ASN A 225 -8.61 5.54 22.51
C ASN A 225 -9.08 6.47 21.37
N ALA A 226 -8.89 6.01 20.14
CA ALA A 226 -9.27 6.78 18.95
C ALA A 226 -10.18 5.98 18.03
N SER A 227 -11.01 6.67 17.26
CA SER A 227 -11.91 6.03 16.30
C SER A 227 -12.15 6.85 15.04
N SER A 228 -12.59 6.19 13.97
CA SER A 228 -13.01 6.86 12.73
C SER A 228 -14.20 6.15 12.08
N ASP A 229 -15.17 6.92 11.59
CA ASP A 229 -16.32 6.39 10.86
C ASP A 229 -16.10 6.51 9.35
N GLN A 230 -16.68 5.59 8.57
CA GLN A 230 -16.68 5.67 7.09
C GLN A 230 -15.29 5.83 6.47
N VAL A 231 -14.34 5.05 6.96
CA VAL A 231 -12.99 5.00 6.39
C VAL A 231 -13.04 4.37 5.00
N HIS A 232 -12.38 5.00 4.03
CA HIS A 232 -12.30 4.46 2.67
C HIS A 232 -11.45 3.18 2.63
N THR A 233 -11.85 2.18 1.84
CA THR A 233 -11.20 0.86 1.74
C THR A 233 -9.68 0.91 1.62
N GLY A 234 -9.21 1.80 0.74
CA GLY A 234 -7.80 2.00 0.46
C GLY A 234 -7.05 2.85 1.49
N TYR A 235 -7.60 3.10 2.68
CA TYR A 235 -7.02 3.92 3.75
C TYR A 235 -7.35 3.34 5.13
N ALA A 236 -6.98 4.04 6.21
CA ALA A 236 -7.11 3.54 7.56
C ALA A 236 -7.38 4.64 8.60
N LEU A 237 -7.83 4.26 9.80
CA LEU A 237 -7.73 5.16 10.97
C LEU A 237 -6.25 5.52 11.21
N VAL A 238 -5.34 4.54 11.27
CA VAL A 238 -3.89 4.80 11.37
C VAL A 238 -3.13 4.04 10.28
N GLN A 239 -2.32 4.78 9.53
CA GLN A 239 -1.38 4.19 8.58
C GLN A 239 0.01 4.79 8.77
N PRO A 240 0.96 4.00 9.29
CA PRO A 240 2.37 4.32 9.22
C PRO A 240 2.94 3.90 7.88
N PHE A 241 3.50 4.87 7.14
CA PHE A 241 4.47 4.59 6.09
C PHE A 241 5.85 4.25 6.66
N SER A 242 6.14 4.75 7.85
CA SER A 242 7.41 4.58 8.56
C SER A 242 7.23 5.01 10.00
N GLY A 243 8.12 4.60 10.90
CA GLY A 243 8.10 5.03 12.29
C GLY A 243 8.60 3.93 13.21
N LYS A 244 9.17 4.33 14.35
CA LYS A 244 9.81 3.40 15.30
C LYS A 244 9.24 3.58 16.70
N ARG A 245 9.04 2.48 17.42
CA ARG A 245 8.56 2.49 18.82
C ARG A 245 7.22 3.22 18.95
N ILE A 246 6.16 2.61 18.42
CA ILE A 246 4.82 3.20 18.44
C ILE A 246 3.85 2.27 19.15
N TYR A 247 3.17 2.81 20.16
CA TYR A 247 2.13 2.13 20.92
C TYR A 247 0.75 2.56 20.44
N MET A 248 -0.12 1.60 20.12
CA MET A 248 -1.47 1.85 19.65
C MET A 248 -2.46 1.01 20.47
N LYS A 249 -3.45 1.66 21.10
CA LYS A 249 -4.35 0.98 22.04
C LYS A 249 -5.78 1.46 21.93
N ASP A 250 -6.73 0.53 22.00
CA ASP A 250 -8.17 0.80 22.05
C ASP A 250 -8.59 1.62 20.82
N LEU A 251 -8.30 1.08 19.63
CA LEU A 251 -8.57 1.73 18.34
C LEU A 251 -9.69 1.02 17.60
N ASP A 252 -10.59 1.81 17.01
CA ASP A 252 -11.83 1.32 16.41
C ASP A 252 -12.16 2.07 15.12
N ALA A 253 -12.47 1.37 14.02
CA ALA A 253 -12.89 2.04 12.78
C ALA A 253 -14.07 1.36 12.09
N GLU A 254 -15.00 2.15 11.57
CA GLU A 254 -16.05 1.69 10.65
C GLU A 254 -15.59 1.89 9.19
N GLY A 255 -15.76 0.85 8.38
CA GLY A 255 -15.25 0.82 7.01
C GLY A 255 -13.72 0.65 6.96
N GLY A 256 -13.18 0.58 5.74
CA GLY A 256 -11.74 0.63 5.50
C GLY A 256 -10.90 -0.27 6.39
N LEU A 257 -9.81 0.29 6.92
CA LEU A 257 -8.91 -0.40 7.83
C LEU A 257 -8.81 0.36 9.15
N THR A 258 -8.60 -0.36 10.25
CA THR A 258 -8.26 0.31 11.52
C THR A 258 -6.76 0.62 11.57
N ILE A 259 -5.92 -0.40 11.40
CA ILE A 259 -4.47 -0.27 11.30
C ILE A 259 -4.00 -0.79 9.95
N ARG A 260 -3.21 0.02 9.24
CA ARG A 260 -2.53 -0.38 8.00
C ARG A 260 -1.02 -0.21 8.15
N LEU A 261 -0.32 -1.29 8.44
CA LEU A 261 1.14 -1.33 8.40
C LEU A 261 1.59 -1.61 6.97
N GLU A 262 1.67 -0.55 6.18
CA GLU A 262 2.04 -0.59 4.77
C GLU A 262 2.97 0.60 4.45
N PRO A 263 4.29 0.35 4.31
CA PRO A 263 5.26 1.39 4.13
C PRO A 263 5.28 1.87 2.69
N GLY A 264 4.84 3.12 2.50
CA GLY A 264 4.70 3.71 1.17
C GLY A 264 3.51 3.16 0.40
N SER A 265 3.50 3.44 -0.90
CA SER A 265 2.50 2.97 -1.87
C SER A 265 2.93 1.73 -2.66
N GLY A 266 4.23 1.39 -2.65
CA GLY A 266 4.79 0.29 -3.42
C GLY A 266 4.80 0.48 -4.93
N LYS A 267 4.46 1.68 -5.44
CA LYS A 267 4.50 2.01 -6.86
C LYS A 267 5.94 2.21 -7.34
N SER A 268 6.15 2.13 -8.65
CA SER A 268 7.46 2.41 -9.27
C SER A 268 7.99 3.81 -9.01
N ASN A 269 7.15 4.78 -8.62
CA ASN A 269 7.57 6.14 -8.28
C ASN A 269 7.60 6.41 -6.76
N ASP A 270 7.57 5.36 -5.94
CA ASP A 270 7.66 5.45 -4.49
C ASP A 270 9.11 5.52 -4.01
N TRP A 271 9.57 6.74 -3.77
CA TRP A 271 10.94 7.01 -3.33
C TRP A 271 11.23 6.59 -1.90
N LEU A 272 10.21 6.41 -1.05
CA LEU A 272 10.41 5.79 0.26
C LEU A 272 10.85 4.35 0.04
N ASN A 273 10.09 3.55 -0.72
CA ASN A 273 10.46 2.15 -1.00
C ASN A 273 11.84 2.03 -1.66
N ARG A 274 12.10 2.84 -2.69
CA ARG A 274 13.41 2.91 -3.38
C ARG A 274 14.59 3.36 -2.53
N ALA A 275 14.36 3.89 -1.33
CA ALA A 275 15.46 4.23 -0.43
C ALA A 275 16.20 2.99 0.13
N GLY A 276 15.69 1.77 -0.11
CA GLY A 276 16.26 0.51 0.35
C GLY A 276 15.51 -0.10 1.53
N GLN A 277 15.68 -1.41 1.77
CA GLN A 277 14.81 -2.17 2.68
C GLN A 277 14.85 -1.71 4.16
N GLN A 278 15.95 -1.09 4.59
CA GLN A 278 16.23 -0.69 5.98
C GLN A 278 16.06 0.81 6.25
N VAL A 279 15.73 1.60 5.23
CA VAL A 279 15.58 3.05 5.36
C VAL A 279 14.10 3.40 5.53
N GLY A 280 13.74 4.15 6.56
CA GLY A 280 12.34 4.55 6.76
C GLY A 280 11.42 3.38 7.06
N THR A 281 11.87 2.47 7.91
CA THR A 281 11.15 1.23 8.29
C THR A 281 10.01 1.48 9.28
N ILE A 282 9.20 0.44 9.47
CA ILE A 282 8.23 0.33 10.57
C ILE A 282 8.79 -0.69 11.55
N GLU A 283 9.07 -0.26 12.78
CA GLU A 283 9.77 -1.10 13.77
C GLU A 283 9.28 -0.85 15.20
N GLU A 284 9.33 -1.87 16.07
CA GLU A 284 8.96 -1.78 17.49
C GLU A 284 7.51 -1.29 17.68
N ILE A 285 6.54 -1.95 17.05
CA ILE A 285 5.14 -1.53 17.10
C ILE A 285 4.38 -2.40 18.12
N ARG A 286 3.66 -1.76 19.04
CA ARG A 286 2.80 -2.45 20.01
C ARG A 286 1.34 -2.09 19.74
N LEU A 287 0.51 -3.09 19.47
CA LEU A 287 -0.92 -2.93 19.20
C LEU A 287 -1.73 -3.68 20.26
N ILE A 288 -2.75 -3.05 20.86
CA ILE A 288 -3.61 -3.69 21.87
C ILE A 288 -5.06 -3.28 21.66
N ASN A 289 -5.98 -4.25 21.61
CA ASN A 289 -7.43 -4.01 21.45
C ASN A 289 -7.73 -3.18 20.20
N ILE A 290 -7.54 -3.80 19.03
CA ILE A 290 -7.85 -3.17 17.74
C ILE A 290 -9.13 -3.81 17.21
N HIS A 291 -10.09 -2.97 16.84
CA HIS A 291 -11.40 -3.39 16.32
C HIS A 291 -11.73 -2.70 15.00
N ASN A 292 -12.42 -3.41 14.09
CA ASN A 292 -12.99 -2.83 12.87
C ASN A 292 -14.43 -3.32 12.67
N SER A 293 -15.28 -2.48 12.09
CA SER A 293 -16.60 -2.91 11.63
C SER A 293 -16.89 -2.53 10.18
N ASP A 294 -17.67 -3.35 9.47
CA ASP A 294 -18.15 -3.09 8.09
C ASP A 294 -17.03 -2.74 7.08
N GLY A 295 -15.78 -3.09 7.40
CA GLY A 295 -14.59 -2.71 6.64
C GLY A 295 -13.86 -3.90 6.04
N MET A 296 -12.59 -3.67 5.67
CA MET A 296 -11.72 -4.71 5.14
C MET A 296 -11.05 -5.49 6.28
N ALA A 297 -10.41 -4.81 7.24
CA ALA A 297 -9.73 -5.47 8.35
C ALA A 297 -9.40 -4.55 9.53
N ALA A 298 -9.29 -5.13 10.73
CA ALA A 298 -8.73 -4.43 11.89
C ALA A 298 -7.22 -4.23 11.78
N LEU A 299 -6.49 -5.24 11.33
CA LEU A 299 -5.05 -5.16 11.10
C LEU A 299 -4.68 -5.62 9.68
N PHE A 300 -4.10 -4.73 8.89
CA PHE A 300 -3.54 -5.02 7.58
C PHE A 300 -2.01 -4.88 7.58
N LEU A 301 -1.32 -5.88 7.06
CA LEU A 301 0.13 -6.00 7.07
C LEU A 301 0.66 -6.21 5.64
N LYS A 302 1.39 -5.24 5.09
CA LYS A 302 2.05 -5.39 3.78
C LYS A 302 3.41 -4.70 3.76
N SER A 303 4.48 -5.40 3.40
CA SER A 303 5.84 -4.88 3.56
C SER A 303 6.36 -4.06 2.38
N HIS A 304 5.77 -4.19 1.18
CA HIS A 304 6.39 -3.69 -0.07
C HIS A 304 7.88 -4.06 -0.15
N GLN A 305 8.80 -3.08 -0.25
CA GLN A 305 10.26 -3.31 -0.23
C GLN A 305 10.86 -3.36 1.18
N LYS A 306 10.12 -2.88 2.19
CA LYS A 306 10.68 -2.63 3.52
C LYS A 306 10.75 -3.88 4.38
N ILE A 307 11.64 -3.80 5.37
CA ILE A 307 11.59 -4.67 6.54
C ILE A 307 10.65 -4.03 7.55
N ILE A 308 9.64 -4.79 7.96
CA ILE A 308 8.78 -4.46 9.10
C ILE A 308 9.17 -5.41 10.23
N SER A 309 9.55 -4.87 11.38
CA SER A 309 10.12 -5.69 12.45
C SER A 309 9.56 -5.41 13.85
N GLN A 310 9.64 -6.40 14.74
CA GLN A 310 9.31 -6.26 16.16
C GLN A 310 7.89 -5.70 16.37
N VAL A 311 6.90 -6.31 15.72
CA VAL A 311 5.49 -5.91 15.85
C VAL A 311 4.80 -6.88 16.79
N HIS A 312 4.28 -6.40 17.92
CA HIS A 312 3.53 -7.21 18.86
C HIS A 312 2.09 -6.71 18.99
N ALA A 313 1.14 -7.49 18.49
CA ALA A 313 -0.29 -7.23 18.57
C ALA A 313 -0.97 -8.14 19.60
N THR A 314 -1.92 -7.60 20.36
CA THR A 314 -2.73 -8.35 21.33
C THR A 314 -4.19 -7.97 21.19
N ASN A 315 -5.09 -8.96 21.13
CA ASN A 315 -6.54 -8.76 20.97
C ASN A 315 -6.93 -7.99 19.71
N ILE A 316 -7.09 -8.71 18.60
CA ILE A 316 -7.54 -8.17 17.32
C ILE A 316 -8.92 -8.72 17.01
N THR A 317 -9.89 -7.83 16.86
CA THR A 317 -11.29 -8.21 16.67
C THR A 317 -11.90 -7.47 15.49
N ALA A 318 -12.94 -8.02 14.88
CA ALA A 318 -13.70 -7.31 13.88
C ALA A 318 -15.17 -7.76 13.90
N THR A 319 -16.07 -6.92 13.38
CA THR A 319 -17.50 -7.20 13.29
C THR A 319 -18.01 -6.86 11.89
N ASP A 320 -18.55 -7.83 11.16
CA ASP A 320 -19.06 -7.65 9.79
C ASP A 320 -18.03 -7.13 8.76
N SER A 321 -16.73 -7.14 9.10
CA SER A 321 -15.62 -6.81 8.19
C SER A 321 -15.13 -8.03 7.42
N ALA A 322 -14.42 -7.83 6.30
CA ALA A 322 -13.95 -8.94 5.47
C ALA A 322 -13.01 -9.86 6.26
N PHE A 323 -12.10 -9.30 7.05
CA PHE A 323 -11.16 -10.04 7.89
C PHE A 323 -10.99 -9.38 9.27
N ALA A 324 -10.50 -10.15 10.25
CA ALA A 324 -9.93 -9.55 11.48
C ALA A 324 -8.48 -9.11 11.25
N VAL A 325 -7.66 -10.00 10.67
CA VAL A 325 -6.25 -9.76 10.30
C VAL A 325 -6.06 -10.16 8.83
N MET A 326 -5.39 -9.30 8.07
CA MET A 326 -5.04 -9.55 6.67
C MET A 326 -3.58 -9.22 6.44
N SER A 327 -2.89 -10.03 5.63
CA SER A 327 -1.50 -9.76 5.29
C SER A 327 -1.21 -10.07 3.84
N ASN A 328 -0.37 -9.26 3.20
CA ASN A 328 -0.10 -9.36 1.78
C ASN A 328 1.40 -9.16 1.48
N SER A 329 1.89 -9.74 0.38
CA SER A 329 3.24 -9.58 -0.11
C SER A 329 3.36 -8.42 -1.10
N SER A 330 4.59 -8.10 -1.51
CA SER A 330 4.86 -7.01 -2.45
C SER A 330 4.51 -7.39 -3.88
N ASP A 331 3.69 -6.58 -4.54
CA ASP A 331 3.28 -6.75 -5.95
C ASP A 331 4.32 -6.18 -6.94
N SER A 332 5.40 -5.54 -6.46
CA SER A 332 6.37 -4.86 -7.33
C SER A 332 7.44 -5.81 -7.86
N LYS A 333 7.61 -5.82 -9.19
CA LYS A 333 8.75 -6.44 -9.90
C LYS A 333 10.00 -5.54 -9.93
N VAL A 334 9.84 -4.25 -9.59
CA VAL A 334 10.86 -3.20 -9.84
C VAL A 334 11.90 -3.10 -8.72
N PHE A 335 11.64 -3.71 -7.57
CA PHE A 335 12.55 -3.63 -6.44
C PHE A 335 12.51 -4.86 -5.54
N GLN A 336 13.60 -5.07 -4.79
CA GLN A 336 13.74 -6.21 -3.89
C GLN A 336 12.54 -6.32 -2.94
N ARG A 337 11.89 -7.48 -2.89
CA ARG A 337 10.74 -7.69 -2.02
C ARG A 337 11.14 -7.60 -0.54
N GLY A 338 10.36 -6.84 0.22
CA GLY A 338 10.44 -6.69 1.67
C GLY A 338 10.00 -7.93 2.43
N ARG A 339 10.04 -7.85 3.76
CA ARG A 339 9.74 -8.97 4.66
C ARG A 339 9.34 -8.54 6.06
N PHE A 340 8.77 -9.47 6.81
CA PHE A 340 8.40 -9.32 8.21
C PHE A 340 9.38 -10.08 9.12
N GLU A 341 9.89 -9.42 10.17
CA GLU A 341 10.81 -10.01 11.14
C GLU A 341 10.26 -9.87 12.57
N ASP A 342 10.17 -10.96 13.34
CA ASP A 342 9.67 -10.92 14.74
C ASP A 342 8.28 -10.25 14.87
N ILE A 343 7.30 -10.79 14.15
CA ILE A 343 5.90 -10.38 14.31
C ILE A 343 5.24 -11.34 15.28
N LYS A 344 4.59 -10.82 16.31
CA LYS A 344 3.85 -11.59 17.30
C LYS A 344 2.41 -11.12 17.39
N ILE A 345 1.46 -12.05 17.36
CA ILE A 345 0.04 -11.76 17.61
C ILE A 345 -0.47 -12.72 18.67
N ASP A 346 -0.96 -12.21 19.80
CA ASP A 346 -1.49 -13.03 20.90
C ASP A 346 -2.84 -12.51 21.42
N GLY A 347 -3.38 -13.19 22.43
CA GLY A 347 -4.72 -12.89 22.93
C GLY A 347 -5.81 -13.24 21.90
N VAL A 348 -6.96 -12.60 21.99
CA VAL A 348 -8.12 -12.98 21.17
C VAL A 348 -7.95 -12.51 19.72
N ILE A 349 -8.11 -13.43 18.77
CA ILE A 349 -8.34 -13.08 17.36
C ILE A 349 -9.76 -13.53 17.01
N ARG A 350 -10.65 -12.59 16.70
CA ARG A 350 -12.07 -12.89 16.48
C ARG A 350 -12.67 -12.06 15.34
N LEU A 351 -13.51 -12.69 14.53
CA LEU A 351 -14.42 -12.01 13.63
C LEU A 351 -15.86 -12.41 13.97
N ASP A 352 -16.68 -11.41 14.28
CA ASP A 352 -18.11 -11.58 14.52
C ASP A 352 -18.90 -11.21 13.26
N GLN A 353 -19.95 -11.97 12.94
CA GLN A 353 -20.93 -11.60 11.92
C GLN A 353 -22.27 -11.37 12.61
N THR A 354 -22.85 -10.20 12.39
CA THR A 354 -24.18 -9.84 12.88
C THR A 354 -25.22 -9.82 11.75
N TYR A 355 -24.79 -9.75 10.47
CA TYR A 355 -25.66 -9.78 9.28
C TYR A 355 -25.24 -10.84 8.26
N ASP A 356 -26.22 -11.50 7.61
CA ASP A 356 -25.98 -12.48 6.53
C ASP A 356 -25.93 -11.84 5.12
N GLU A 357 -25.87 -10.51 5.03
CA GLU A 357 -25.74 -9.77 3.77
C GLU A 357 -24.31 -9.27 3.52
N THR A 358 -23.99 -8.87 2.29
CA THR A 358 -22.69 -8.25 1.99
C THR A 358 -22.63 -6.86 2.63
N ARG A 359 -21.59 -6.62 3.44
CA ARG A 359 -21.42 -5.41 4.26
C ARG A 359 -19.98 -4.92 4.27
N ALA A 360 -19.04 -5.86 4.33
CA ALA A 360 -17.62 -5.57 4.39
C ALA A 360 -17.15 -4.84 3.14
N ASP A 361 -16.71 -3.59 3.30
CA ASP A 361 -16.13 -2.83 2.19
C ASP A 361 -14.72 -3.32 1.88
N ILE A 362 -14.54 -3.77 0.64
CA ILE A 362 -13.27 -4.29 0.11
C ILE A 362 -12.78 -3.55 -1.13
N GLY A 363 -13.50 -2.48 -1.53
CA GLY A 363 -13.08 -1.59 -2.61
C GLY A 363 -12.74 -2.33 -3.90
N PRO A 364 -11.82 -1.80 -4.72
CA PRO A 364 -11.29 -2.48 -5.88
C PRO A 364 -10.10 -3.38 -5.46
N SER A 365 -10.23 -4.18 -4.40
CA SER A 365 -9.17 -5.11 -3.97
C SER A 365 -9.63 -6.58 -3.94
N SER A 366 -10.53 -6.96 -4.86
CA SER A 366 -11.07 -8.31 -5.06
C SER A 366 -9.99 -9.32 -5.46
N GLN A 367 -8.82 -8.87 -5.94
CA GLN A 367 -7.65 -9.72 -6.21
C GLN A 367 -7.21 -10.54 -5.00
N TYR A 368 -7.56 -10.11 -3.78
CA TYR A 368 -7.30 -10.88 -2.57
C TYR A 368 -8.26 -12.07 -2.37
N TYR A 369 -9.21 -12.27 -3.27
CA TYR A 369 -10.34 -13.20 -3.13
C TYR A 369 -10.51 -14.15 -4.34
N VAL A 370 -9.66 -14.04 -5.36
CA VAL A 370 -9.72 -14.88 -6.59
C VAL A 370 -9.04 -16.24 -6.33
N VAL A 371 -9.11 -17.28 -7.18
CA VAL A 371 -8.22 -18.49 -7.15
C VAL A 371 -7.24 -18.49 -8.31
N ASP A 372 -6.11 -19.21 -8.23
CA ASP A 372 -5.04 -19.07 -9.24
C ASP A 372 -5.46 -19.52 -10.64
N SER A 373 -6.23 -20.61 -10.77
CA SER A 373 -6.81 -21.04 -12.05
C SER A 373 -7.62 -19.92 -12.71
N HIS A 374 -8.34 -19.15 -11.90
CA HIS A 374 -9.07 -18.00 -12.37
C HIS A 374 -8.16 -16.78 -12.55
N LEU A 375 -7.09 -16.61 -11.78
CA LEU A 375 -6.15 -15.50 -11.93
C LEU A 375 -5.39 -15.58 -13.26
N GLU A 376 -5.01 -16.80 -13.68
CA GLU A 376 -4.42 -17.10 -15.00
C GLU A 376 -5.42 -16.82 -16.12
N GLN A 377 -6.68 -17.24 -15.98
CA GLN A 377 -7.78 -16.88 -16.90
C GLN A 377 -8.04 -15.36 -16.95
N LEU A 378 -8.02 -14.66 -15.81
CA LEU A 378 -8.18 -13.21 -15.77
C LEU A 378 -6.98 -12.48 -16.39
N GLN A 379 -5.78 -13.05 -16.27
CA GLN A 379 -4.58 -12.54 -16.93
C GLN A 379 -4.65 -12.75 -18.45
N ALA A 380 -5.13 -13.91 -18.90
CA ALA A 380 -5.39 -14.20 -20.32
C ALA A 380 -6.47 -13.27 -20.90
N LEU A 381 -7.59 -13.11 -20.19
CA LEU A 381 -8.66 -12.18 -20.57
C LEU A 381 -8.18 -10.72 -20.58
N ALA A 382 -7.38 -10.30 -19.60
CA ALA A 382 -6.82 -8.95 -19.56
C ALA A 382 -5.76 -8.71 -20.65
N ALA A 383 -4.99 -9.74 -21.04
CA ALA A 383 -4.08 -9.69 -22.18
C ALA A 383 -4.87 -9.52 -23.50
N ALA A 384 -5.92 -10.31 -23.70
CA ALA A 384 -6.82 -10.19 -24.84
C ALA A 384 -7.55 -8.83 -24.91
N ASP A 385 -8.03 -8.29 -23.77
CA ASP A 385 -8.67 -6.96 -23.71
C ASP A 385 -7.64 -5.83 -23.97
N HIS A 386 -6.37 -6.02 -23.59
CA HIS A 386 -5.28 -5.08 -23.86
C HIS A 386 -4.92 -5.05 -25.35
N GLU A 387 -4.85 -6.22 -26.00
CA GLU A 387 -4.69 -6.36 -27.45
C GLU A 387 -5.89 -5.76 -28.23
N ALA A 388 -7.10 -5.89 -27.69
CA ALA A 388 -8.31 -5.26 -28.24
C ALA A 388 -8.43 -3.74 -27.93
N GLY A 389 -7.48 -3.15 -27.19
CA GLY A 389 -7.43 -1.72 -26.89
C GLY A 389 -8.37 -1.24 -25.76
N ASN A 390 -8.98 -2.16 -25.01
CA ASN A 390 -9.97 -1.86 -23.97
C ASN A 390 -9.33 -1.82 -22.56
N ARG A 391 -8.65 -0.72 -22.24
CA ARG A 391 -7.81 -0.58 -21.03
C ARG A 391 -8.55 -0.49 -19.68
N ASN A 392 -9.87 -0.69 -19.63
CA ASN A 392 -10.68 -0.30 -18.47
C ASN A 392 -11.25 -1.45 -17.63
N ASN A 393 -11.12 -2.71 -18.04
CA ASN A 393 -11.69 -3.85 -17.31
C ASN A 393 -10.62 -4.89 -16.94
N THR A 394 -9.77 -4.58 -15.98
CA THR A 394 -8.57 -5.39 -15.71
C THR A 394 -8.80 -6.59 -14.79
N ASN A 395 -10.02 -6.88 -14.32
CA ASN A 395 -10.32 -8.08 -13.52
C ASN A 395 -11.87 -8.33 -13.41
N PRO A 396 -12.44 -9.25 -14.22
CA PRO A 396 -13.86 -9.63 -14.26
C PRO A 396 -14.58 -9.88 -12.92
N ILE A 397 -13.90 -10.38 -11.88
CA ILE A 397 -14.53 -10.57 -10.55
C ILE A 397 -14.98 -9.24 -9.96
N TYR A 398 -14.31 -8.12 -10.28
CA TYR A 398 -14.73 -6.80 -9.79
C TYR A 398 -16.14 -6.44 -10.20
N SER A 399 -16.59 -6.78 -11.42
CA SER A 399 -17.93 -6.40 -11.89
C SER A 399 -19.05 -7.06 -11.08
N ASP A 400 -18.82 -8.29 -10.60
CA ASP A 400 -19.85 -9.16 -10.06
C ASP A 400 -20.07 -8.98 -8.55
N LEU A 401 -19.10 -8.36 -7.88
CA LEU A 401 -19.27 -7.97 -6.49
C LEU A 401 -20.35 -6.90 -6.35
N PRO A 402 -21.29 -7.07 -5.41
CA PRO A 402 -22.33 -6.08 -5.19
C PRO A 402 -21.68 -4.74 -4.88
N LEU A 403 -22.16 -3.73 -5.60
CA LEU A 403 -21.79 -2.36 -5.32
C LEU A 403 -22.30 -1.99 -3.94
N SER A 404 -21.48 -1.24 -3.21
CA SER A 404 -21.97 -0.61 -1.98
C SER A 404 -23.24 0.20 -2.29
N PRO A 405 -24.29 0.12 -1.46
CA PRO A 405 -25.51 0.90 -1.66
C PRO A 405 -25.28 2.41 -1.47
N THR A 406 -24.09 2.81 -1.02
CA THR A 406 -23.64 4.21 -1.05
C THR A 406 -23.47 4.68 -2.50
N GLU A 407 -23.64 5.97 -2.81
CA GLU A 407 -23.61 6.52 -4.19
C GLU A 407 -22.28 6.31 -4.98
N ASP A 408 -21.31 5.58 -4.44
CA ASP A 408 -19.98 5.35 -5.02
C ASP A 408 -19.84 3.94 -5.58
N ARG A 409 -20.03 3.84 -6.91
CA ARG A 409 -19.91 2.58 -7.67
C ARG A 409 -18.47 2.04 -7.75
N ALA A 410 -17.49 2.69 -7.13
CA ALA A 410 -16.12 2.17 -7.04
C ALA A 410 -15.89 1.27 -5.81
N ARG A 411 -16.85 1.21 -4.88
CA ARG A 411 -16.77 0.38 -3.68
C ARG A 411 -17.55 -0.91 -3.85
N ARG A 412 -16.92 -2.01 -3.47
CA ARG A 412 -17.47 -3.37 -3.55
C ARG A 412 -17.63 -3.92 -2.15
N GLU A 413 -18.71 -4.65 -1.93
CA GLU A 413 -19.01 -5.26 -0.64
C GLU A 413 -18.89 -6.79 -0.71
N THR A 414 -18.44 -7.38 0.39
CA THR A 414 -18.38 -8.82 0.58
C THR A 414 -19.04 -9.24 1.89
N LYS A 415 -19.18 -10.56 2.10
CA LYS A 415 -19.53 -11.12 3.40
C LYS A 415 -18.27 -11.24 4.26
N PRO A 416 -18.40 -11.21 5.60
CA PRO A 416 -17.25 -11.41 6.47
C PRO A 416 -16.68 -12.82 6.23
N MET A 417 -15.36 -12.94 6.17
CA MET A 417 -14.66 -14.20 5.92
C MET A 417 -14.01 -14.67 7.20
N ALA A 418 -13.99 -15.99 7.44
CA ALA A 418 -13.55 -16.60 8.70
C ALA A 418 -12.35 -15.92 9.39
N PRO A 419 -12.21 -15.98 10.74
CA PRO A 419 -11.04 -15.45 11.41
C PRO A 419 -9.81 -16.22 10.92
N VAL A 420 -9.07 -15.57 10.03
CA VAL A 420 -7.90 -16.08 9.36
C VAL A 420 -6.69 -15.47 10.05
N LEU A 421 -5.72 -16.30 10.44
CA LEU A 421 -4.43 -15.80 10.93
C LEU A 421 -3.71 -14.93 9.89
N MET A 422 -3.74 -15.36 8.62
CA MET A 422 -3.03 -14.71 7.52
C MET A 422 -3.75 -14.96 6.19
N ALA A 423 -4.65 -14.06 5.80
CA ALA A 423 -5.26 -14.12 4.46
C ALA A 423 -4.23 -13.55 3.48
N SER A 424 -3.28 -14.39 3.08
CA SER A 424 -2.30 -14.06 2.04
C SER A 424 -2.92 -14.24 0.67
N SER A 425 -2.59 -13.38 -0.29
CA SER A 425 -2.88 -13.65 -1.71
C SER A 425 -1.99 -14.76 -2.29
N ASP A 426 -0.94 -15.17 -1.58
CA ASP A 426 0.05 -16.18 -2.01
C ASP A 426 -0.20 -17.56 -1.39
N ARG A 427 0.21 -18.63 -2.09
CA ARG A 427 0.13 -20.04 -1.63
C ARG A 427 1.09 -20.34 -0.46
N ALA A 428 0.78 -21.41 0.29
CA ALA A 428 1.65 -21.99 1.32
C ALA A 428 3.05 -22.35 0.80
N GLU A 429 3.11 -22.90 -0.40
CA GLU A 429 4.34 -23.33 -1.07
C GLU A 429 5.18 -22.12 -1.54
N ASN A 430 4.52 -21.05 -1.97
CA ASN A 430 5.14 -19.77 -2.33
C ASN A 430 5.59 -18.98 -1.09
N ALA A 431 5.03 -19.28 0.07
CA ALA A 431 5.47 -18.76 1.36
C ALA A 431 6.76 -19.46 1.89
N GLY A 432 7.39 -20.37 1.13
CA GLY A 432 8.50 -21.23 1.55
C GLY A 432 9.80 -21.21 0.70
N SER A 433 10.86 -21.77 1.30
CA SER A 433 12.30 -21.96 0.94
C SER A 433 13.06 -20.88 0.13
N ARG A 434 12.54 -20.37 -0.99
CA ARG A 434 13.06 -19.12 -1.61
C ARG A 434 12.54 -17.87 -0.89
N PHE A 435 11.55 -18.02 -0.02
CA PHE A 435 10.84 -16.95 0.71
C PHE A 435 11.04 -16.99 2.24
N LEU A 436 12.00 -17.80 2.73
CA LEU A 436 12.39 -17.87 4.15
C LEU A 436 12.63 -16.47 4.73
N GLY A 437 11.83 -16.10 5.75
CA GLY A 437 11.91 -14.80 6.42
C GLY A 437 10.82 -13.80 6.04
N ARG A 438 9.99 -14.05 5.00
CA ARG A 438 8.94 -13.11 4.58
C ARG A 438 7.73 -13.07 5.49
N TRP A 439 7.37 -14.18 6.12
CA TRP A 439 6.14 -14.34 6.88
C TRP A 439 6.42 -14.89 8.29
N GLN A 440 7.36 -14.29 9.00
CA GLN A 440 7.71 -14.73 10.37
C GLN A 440 6.69 -14.19 11.38
N TYR A 441 5.66 -14.98 11.67
CA TYR A 441 4.65 -14.70 12.68
C TYR A 441 4.71 -15.72 13.82
N ASP A 442 4.81 -15.26 15.07
CA ASP A 442 4.54 -16.03 16.27
C ASP A 442 3.12 -15.73 16.77
N ILE A 443 2.26 -16.72 16.63
CA ILE A 443 0.88 -16.69 17.13
C ILE A 443 0.56 -17.90 18.01
N SER A 444 1.61 -18.56 18.51
CA SER A 444 1.49 -19.73 19.38
C SER A 444 0.68 -19.47 20.65
N GLN A 445 0.48 -18.19 21.00
CA GLN A 445 -0.28 -17.73 22.16
C GLN A 445 -1.59 -17.01 21.79
N ALA A 446 -2.02 -17.04 20.53
CA ALA A 446 -3.30 -16.49 20.11
C ALA A 446 -4.46 -17.43 20.48
N ASP A 447 -5.52 -16.86 21.05
CA ASP A 447 -6.83 -17.48 21.22
C ASP A 447 -7.71 -17.14 20.02
N ILE A 448 -7.62 -17.98 18.98
CA ILE A 448 -8.42 -17.79 17.76
C ILE A 448 -9.84 -18.28 18.03
N GLN A 449 -10.77 -17.34 18.08
CA GLN A 449 -12.18 -17.62 18.33
C GLN A 449 -12.93 -17.58 17.01
N ALA A 450 -13.57 -18.69 16.68
CA ALA A 450 -14.54 -18.72 15.61
C ALA A 450 -15.90 -18.17 16.07
N SER A 451 -16.58 -17.46 15.17
CA SER A 451 -18.00 -17.19 15.37
C SER A 451 -18.78 -18.51 15.38
N GLN A 452 -19.99 -18.51 15.96
CA GLN A 452 -20.88 -19.67 16.11
C GLN A 452 -21.15 -20.48 14.82
N TYR A 453 -20.73 -19.99 13.65
CA TYR A 453 -20.96 -20.59 12.33
C TYR A 453 -19.70 -21.25 11.73
N LEU A 454 -18.53 -21.14 12.36
CA LEU A 454 -17.26 -21.66 11.84
C LEU A 454 -16.62 -22.68 12.79
N PRO A 455 -16.72 -23.99 12.55
CA PRO A 455 -15.91 -24.95 13.27
C PRO A 455 -14.46 -24.86 12.75
N LEU A 456 -13.55 -24.28 13.53
CA LEU A 456 -12.10 -24.37 13.24
C LEU A 456 -11.67 -25.83 13.41
N GLU A 457 -11.21 -26.48 12.34
CA GLU A 457 -10.43 -27.70 12.51
C GLU A 457 -9.10 -27.29 13.15
N HIS A 458 -8.95 -27.69 14.42
CA HIS A 458 -7.94 -27.23 15.37
C HIS A 458 -6.46 -27.41 14.97
N GLU A 459 -6.15 -27.97 13.80
CA GLU A 459 -4.79 -28.34 13.43
C GLU A 459 -4.09 -27.33 12.51
N ASN A 460 -4.81 -26.51 11.74
CA ASN A 460 -4.21 -25.51 10.83
C ASN A 460 -4.57 -24.08 11.24
N LEU A 461 -3.72 -23.48 12.07
CA LEU A 461 -3.83 -22.09 12.52
C LEU A 461 -3.36 -21.07 11.47
N VAL A 462 -3.02 -21.48 10.24
CA VAL A 462 -2.64 -20.62 9.10
C VAL A 462 -3.63 -20.89 7.97
N LEU A 463 -4.39 -19.89 7.50
CA LEU A 463 -5.24 -20.05 6.32
C LEU A 463 -4.62 -19.33 5.15
N TYR A 464 -3.93 -20.04 4.26
CA TYR A 464 -3.54 -19.47 2.97
C TYR A 464 -4.79 -19.18 2.15
N ARG A 465 -4.65 -18.45 1.03
CA ARG A 465 -5.74 -18.10 0.11
C ARG A 465 -6.78 -19.21 -0.12
N GLN A 466 -6.31 -20.44 -0.32
CA GLN A 466 -7.10 -21.66 -0.56
C GLN A 466 -7.81 -22.23 0.68
N ASP A 467 -7.36 -21.85 1.87
CA ASP A 467 -7.87 -22.33 3.15
C ASP A 467 -8.90 -21.37 3.73
N ALA A 468 -9.01 -20.14 3.22
CA ALA A 468 -10.04 -19.21 3.61
C ALA A 468 -11.43 -19.85 3.44
N ARG A 469 -12.31 -19.66 4.42
CA ARG A 469 -13.67 -20.17 4.42
C ARG A 469 -14.67 -19.03 4.60
N LEU A 470 -15.78 -19.10 3.89
CA LEU A 470 -16.99 -18.33 4.20
C LEU A 470 -17.52 -18.77 5.57
N LEU A 471 -18.31 -17.91 6.21
CA LEU A 471 -18.87 -18.20 7.54
C LEU A 471 -19.77 -19.44 7.58
N ASN A 472 -20.25 -19.93 6.44
CA ASN A 472 -20.99 -21.19 6.33
C ASN A 472 -20.07 -22.43 6.19
N GLY A 473 -18.75 -22.27 6.34
CA GLY A 473 -17.76 -23.34 6.28
C GLY A 473 -17.29 -23.73 4.87
N ARG A 474 -17.82 -23.11 3.82
CA ARG A 474 -17.39 -23.36 2.43
C ARG A 474 -16.10 -22.63 2.11
N PRO A 475 -15.28 -23.10 1.15
CA PRO A 475 -14.16 -22.32 0.62
C PRO A 475 -14.58 -20.90 0.29
N ALA A 476 -13.77 -19.92 0.67
CA ALA A 476 -13.92 -18.52 0.32
C ALA A 476 -13.94 -18.31 -1.20
N THR A 477 -13.19 -19.16 -1.90
CA THR A 477 -13.09 -19.25 -3.35
C THR A 477 -14.45 -19.51 -3.98
N ASP A 478 -15.32 -20.28 -3.30
CA ASP A 478 -16.68 -20.50 -3.75
C ASP A 478 -17.47 -19.20 -3.87
N TRP A 479 -17.22 -18.15 -3.08
CA TRP A 479 -18.02 -16.90 -3.21
C TRP A 479 -17.69 -16.13 -4.49
N ALA A 480 -16.44 -16.21 -4.96
CA ALA A 480 -16.08 -15.72 -6.29
C ALA A 480 -16.74 -16.59 -7.37
N GLU A 481 -16.83 -17.90 -7.15
CA GLU A 481 -17.46 -18.87 -8.06
C GLU A 481 -19.01 -18.90 -7.99
N GLU A 482 -19.63 -18.39 -6.92
CA GLU A 482 -21.09 -18.47 -6.70
C GLU A 482 -21.89 -17.40 -7.46
N LYS A 483 -21.20 -16.33 -7.89
CA LYS A 483 -21.76 -15.21 -8.62
C LYS A 483 -21.20 -15.04 -10.04
N ALA A 484 -20.03 -15.59 -10.31
CA ALA A 484 -19.53 -15.69 -11.66
C ALA A 484 -20.17 -16.92 -12.33
N TRP A 485 -20.40 -16.85 -13.64
CA TRP A 485 -20.72 -17.95 -14.54
C TRP A 485 -22.21 -18.38 -14.64
N ASP A 486 -22.92 -17.61 -15.46
CA ASP A 486 -23.80 -18.11 -16.52
C ASP A 486 -23.00 -17.87 -17.82
N MET A 487 -22.11 -18.82 -18.15
CA MET A 487 -21.04 -18.59 -19.13
C MET A 487 -21.55 -18.68 -20.57
N ASP A 488 -22.61 -19.46 -20.82
CA ASP A 488 -23.32 -19.52 -22.10
C ASP A 488 -24.47 -18.50 -22.21
N GLY A 489 -24.88 -17.88 -21.09
CA GLY A 489 -25.88 -16.81 -21.03
C GLY A 489 -27.32 -17.31 -21.07
N ASP A 490 -27.56 -18.59 -20.77
CA ASP A 490 -28.88 -19.24 -20.81
C ASP A 490 -29.75 -18.95 -19.56
N GLY A 491 -29.15 -18.37 -18.52
CA GLY A 491 -29.80 -17.97 -17.27
C GLY A 491 -29.84 -19.07 -16.20
N VAL A 492 -29.21 -20.21 -16.46
CA VAL A 492 -28.80 -21.22 -15.46
C VAL A 492 -27.39 -20.80 -14.98
N ARG A 493 -26.78 -21.53 -14.06
CA ARG A 493 -25.40 -21.21 -13.62
C ARG A 493 -24.57 -22.44 -13.88
N ASN A 494 -23.32 -22.25 -14.30
CA ASN A 494 -22.39 -23.35 -14.61
C ASN A 494 -22.43 -24.46 -13.54
N ARG A 495 -22.38 -24.13 -12.24
CA ARG A 495 -22.47 -25.13 -11.14
C ARG A 495 -23.76 -25.99 -11.08
N PHE A 496 -24.76 -25.68 -11.88
CA PHE A 496 -26.05 -26.37 -12.05
C PHE A 496 -26.25 -26.91 -13.48
N GLU A 497 -25.24 -26.76 -14.34
CA GLU A 497 -25.19 -27.28 -15.69
C GLU A 497 -24.20 -28.45 -15.77
N ASP A 498 -24.48 -29.34 -16.71
CA ASP A 498 -23.58 -30.43 -17.07
C ASP A 498 -22.68 -30.05 -18.26
N ASP A 499 -22.85 -28.86 -18.84
CA ASP A 499 -22.14 -28.25 -19.97
C ASP A 499 -21.94 -26.76 -19.64
N PHE A 500 -20.72 -26.36 -19.31
CA PHE A 500 -20.43 -25.06 -18.72
C PHE A 500 -20.25 -23.94 -19.74
N ASP A 501 -19.86 -24.20 -20.98
CA ASP A 501 -19.60 -23.16 -21.99
C ASP A 501 -20.58 -23.20 -23.18
N GLY A 502 -21.51 -24.15 -23.17
CA GLY A 502 -22.67 -24.22 -24.05
C GLY A 502 -22.33 -24.73 -25.45
N ASP A 503 -21.28 -25.53 -25.58
CA ASP A 503 -20.79 -26.04 -26.86
C ASP A 503 -21.38 -27.41 -27.26
N GLU A 504 -22.29 -27.93 -26.43
CA GLU A 504 -22.98 -29.21 -26.54
C GLU A 504 -22.15 -30.45 -26.11
N VAL A 505 -20.96 -30.26 -25.51
CA VAL A 505 -20.18 -31.31 -24.85
C VAL A 505 -20.33 -31.20 -23.33
N LEU A 506 -20.58 -32.33 -22.67
CA LEU A 506 -20.72 -32.33 -21.22
C LEU A 506 -19.34 -32.20 -20.58
N ASN A 507 -19.25 -31.48 -19.46
CA ASN A 507 -18.02 -31.23 -18.71
C ASN A 507 -17.24 -32.50 -18.32
N GLU A 508 -17.93 -33.63 -18.15
CA GLU A 508 -17.30 -34.93 -17.84
C GLU A 508 -16.68 -35.62 -19.08
N HIS A 509 -16.91 -35.06 -20.26
CA HIS A 509 -16.48 -35.55 -21.58
C HIS A 509 -15.76 -34.46 -22.37
N ASP A 510 -15.51 -33.33 -21.74
CA ASP A 510 -14.89 -32.17 -22.32
C ASP A 510 -13.52 -31.96 -21.65
N ALA A 511 -12.46 -31.94 -22.46
CA ALA A 511 -11.12 -31.63 -21.99
C ALA A 511 -10.98 -30.14 -21.62
N PHE A 512 -11.78 -29.27 -22.24
CA PHE A 512 -11.79 -27.82 -22.08
C PHE A 512 -13.21 -27.30 -21.78
N PRO A 513 -13.80 -27.66 -20.62
CA PRO A 513 -15.20 -27.36 -20.23
C PRO A 513 -15.47 -25.87 -19.96
N TYR A 514 -14.66 -24.97 -20.49
CA TYR A 514 -14.73 -23.54 -20.29
C TYR A 514 -14.37 -22.75 -21.57
N ASP A 515 -14.02 -23.45 -22.66
CA ASP A 515 -13.76 -22.87 -23.97
C ASP A 515 -14.57 -23.63 -25.01
N LYS A 516 -15.72 -23.05 -25.38
CA LYS A 516 -16.63 -23.60 -26.40
C LYS A 516 -16.03 -23.90 -27.78
N ASN A 517 -14.77 -23.52 -28.02
CA ASN A 517 -14.07 -23.80 -29.26
C ASN A 517 -13.10 -24.98 -29.13
N GLU A 518 -12.97 -25.60 -27.96
CA GLU A 518 -12.11 -26.74 -27.68
C GLU A 518 -12.88 -27.78 -26.88
N THR A 519 -12.77 -29.05 -27.26
CA THR A 519 -13.51 -30.15 -26.58
C THR A 519 -12.66 -31.37 -26.29
N MET A 520 -11.53 -31.48 -26.98
CA MET A 520 -10.66 -32.65 -27.00
C MET A 520 -9.22 -32.21 -26.80
N ASP A 521 -8.51 -33.01 -26.02
CA ASP A 521 -7.06 -33.03 -25.86
C ASP A 521 -6.67 -34.48 -26.15
N SER A 522 -6.24 -34.74 -27.38
CA SER A 522 -6.10 -36.11 -27.90
C SER A 522 -4.84 -36.82 -27.40
N ASP A 523 -3.89 -36.11 -26.79
CA ASP A 523 -2.66 -36.66 -26.23
C ASP A 523 -2.36 -36.28 -24.76
N ASP A 524 -3.26 -35.53 -24.12
CA ASP A 524 -3.24 -35.11 -22.72
C ASP A 524 -2.09 -34.14 -22.39
N ASP A 525 -1.74 -33.23 -23.30
CA ASP A 525 -0.66 -32.25 -23.13
C ASP A 525 -1.11 -30.88 -22.57
N GLY A 526 -2.42 -30.63 -22.59
CA GLY A 526 -3.07 -29.42 -22.07
C GLY A 526 -3.40 -28.35 -23.13
N TYR A 527 -3.11 -28.58 -24.41
CA TYR A 527 -3.57 -27.76 -25.54
C TYR A 527 -4.73 -28.46 -26.27
N GLY A 528 -5.72 -27.68 -26.71
CA GLY A 528 -6.91 -28.24 -27.35
C GLY A 528 -6.65 -28.58 -28.81
N ASP A 529 -7.20 -29.70 -29.27
CA ASP A 529 -7.00 -30.24 -30.63
C ASP A 529 -7.22 -29.20 -31.76
N ASN A 530 -8.03 -28.13 -31.56
CA ASN A 530 -8.23 -27.11 -32.59
C ASN A 530 -7.16 -26.01 -32.60
N SER A 531 -6.45 -25.82 -31.48
CA SER A 531 -5.37 -24.84 -31.28
C SER A 531 -3.98 -25.47 -31.36
N ASP A 532 -3.90 -26.78 -31.17
CA ASP A 532 -2.69 -27.58 -31.20
C ASP A 532 -2.27 -27.95 -32.63
N ALA A 533 -1.02 -27.63 -33.00
CA ALA A 533 -0.44 -28.01 -34.29
C ALA A 533 -0.15 -29.52 -34.40
N PHE A 534 0.07 -30.21 -33.28
CA PHE A 534 0.35 -31.63 -33.17
C PHE A 534 -0.56 -32.35 -32.14
N PRO A 535 -1.89 -32.46 -32.39
CA PRO A 535 -2.87 -33.01 -31.45
C PRO A 535 -2.69 -34.47 -31.00
N PHE A 536 -1.64 -35.16 -31.42
CA PHE A 536 -1.37 -36.55 -31.05
C PHE A 536 0.08 -36.78 -30.58
N ASP A 537 0.86 -35.71 -30.42
CA ASP A 537 2.20 -35.74 -29.86
C ASP A 537 2.27 -34.85 -28.61
N PRO A 538 2.20 -35.43 -27.40
CA PRO A 538 2.12 -34.65 -26.17
C PRO A 538 3.44 -33.96 -25.79
N SER A 539 4.41 -33.97 -26.70
CA SER A 539 5.65 -33.20 -26.58
C SER A 539 5.72 -32.02 -27.54
N GLU A 540 4.70 -31.75 -28.35
CA GLU A 540 4.67 -30.66 -29.32
C GLU A 540 3.26 -30.06 -29.40
N TRP A 541 3.13 -28.73 -29.35
CA TRP A 541 1.82 -28.06 -29.46
C TRP A 541 1.79 -26.86 -30.43
N ALA A 542 2.97 -26.40 -30.84
CA ALA A 542 3.17 -25.22 -31.69
C ALA A 542 4.09 -25.57 -32.86
N ASP A 543 3.83 -24.92 -33.99
CA ASP A 543 4.56 -24.99 -35.27
C ASP A 543 4.66 -23.56 -35.79
N HIS A 544 5.63 -22.80 -35.30
CA HIS A 544 5.66 -21.36 -35.47
C HIS A 544 6.03 -20.92 -36.89
N ASP A 545 6.85 -21.71 -37.58
CA ASP A 545 7.26 -21.47 -38.96
C ASP A 545 6.41 -22.24 -40.00
N GLY A 546 5.60 -23.20 -39.56
CA GLY A 546 4.68 -23.98 -40.39
C GLY A 546 5.35 -25.10 -41.17
N ASP A 547 6.51 -25.59 -40.74
CA ASP A 547 7.29 -26.61 -41.45
C ASP A 547 6.93 -28.06 -41.06
N LEU A 548 6.08 -28.20 -40.04
CA LEU A 548 5.56 -29.45 -39.46
C LEU A 548 6.53 -30.23 -38.57
N ASP A 549 7.68 -29.66 -38.20
CA ASP A 549 8.39 -30.05 -36.98
C ASP A 549 7.90 -29.13 -35.84
N GLY A 550 7.72 -29.70 -34.65
CA GLY A 550 7.17 -28.95 -33.52
C GLY A 550 8.23 -28.13 -32.81
N ASN A 551 7.83 -27.02 -32.20
CA ASN A 551 8.79 -26.08 -31.64
C ASN A 551 9.73 -26.65 -30.55
N ASN A 552 9.40 -27.80 -29.93
CA ASN A 552 10.30 -28.41 -28.94
C ASN A 552 11.37 -29.32 -29.56
N ILE A 553 11.21 -29.74 -30.83
CA ILE A 553 12.17 -30.55 -31.57
C ILE A 553 12.85 -29.77 -32.70
N ASP A 554 12.17 -28.77 -33.24
CA ASP A 554 12.77 -27.80 -34.15
C ASP A 554 13.87 -27.05 -33.41
N ASP A 555 14.96 -26.78 -34.13
CA ASP A 555 16.08 -26.00 -33.62
C ASP A 555 16.11 -24.57 -34.14
N ASP A 556 15.17 -24.17 -35.02
CA ASP A 556 15.03 -22.86 -35.64
C ASP A 556 13.54 -22.49 -35.83
N ASP A 557 12.86 -22.20 -34.72
CA ASP A 557 11.39 -22.06 -34.61
C ASP A 557 10.76 -21.00 -35.53
N ASP A 558 11.55 -20.10 -36.10
CA ASP A 558 11.10 -19.04 -37.02
C ASP A 558 11.78 -19.06 -38.40
N ASN A 559 12.66 -20.04 -38.61
CA ASN A 559 13.31 -20.35 -39.88
C ASN A 559 14.17 -19.19 -40.44
N ASP A 560 14.78 -18.39 -39.55
CA ASP A 560 15.69 -17.31 -39.92
C ASP A 560 17.15 -17.76 -40.13
N ASN A 561 17.44 -19.04 -39.89
CA ASN A 561 18.74 -19.72 -39.91
C ASN A 561 19.64 -19.47 -38.69
N VAL A 562 19.07 -19.08 -37.55
CA VAL A 562 19.77 -18.98 -36.27
C VAL A 562 19.12 -19.93 -35.27
N ASP A 563 19.89 -20.91 -34.77
CA ASP A 563 19.33 -21.88 -33.84
C ASP A 563 18.76 -21.21 -32.57
N ASP A 564 17.59 -21.64 -32.09
CA ASP A 564 16.85 -21.06 -30.93
C ASP A 564 17.71 -20.93 -29.67
N THR A 565 18.68 -21.83 -29.49
CA THR A 565 19.59 -21.80 -28.33
C THR A 565 20.56 -20.62 -28.35
N THR A 566 20.68 -19.96 -29.49
CA THR A 566 21.51 -18.79 -29.74
C THR A 566 20.72 -17.58 -30.24
N ASP A 567 19.45 -17.77 -30.58
CA ASP A 567 18.51 -16.72 -30.95
C ASP A 567 17.89 -16.08 -29.70
N VAL A 568 17.94 -14.75 -29.60
CA VAL A 568 17.28 -14.01 -28.51
C VAL A 568 15.77 -13.83 -28.77
N PHE A 569 15.35 -13.89 -30.02
CA PHE A 569 13.98 -13.78 -30.50
C PHE A 569 13.59 -14.98 -31.41
N PRO A 570 13.56 -16.22 -30.87
CA PRO A 570 13.34 -17.46 -31.63
C PRO A 570 11.97 -17.58 -32.35
N PHE A 571 11.13 -16.55 -32.29
CA PHE A 571 9.81 -16.50 -32.91
C PHE A 571 9.65 -15.28 -33.84
N ASN A 572 10.73 -14.61 -34.19
CA ASN A 572 10.73 -13.42 -35.01
C ASN A 572 11.81 -13.50 -36.08
N THR A 573 11.39 -13.92 -37.27
CA THR A 573 12.25 -14.12 -38.45
C THR A 573 13.10 -12.91 -38.90
N ALA A 574 12.95 -11.76 -38.24
CA ALA A 574 13.63 -10.51 -38.54
C ALA A 574 14.61 -10.08 -37.46
N GLU A 575 14.73 -10.79 -36.34
CA GLU A 575 15.58 -10.42 -35.20
C GLU A 575 16.19 -11.67 -34.59
N SER A 576 17.50 -11.67 -34.33
CA SER A 576 18.17 -12.79 -33.66
C SER A 576 19.18 -12.38 -32.59
N VAL A 577 19.45 -11.07 -32.48
CA VAL A 577 20.44 -10.49 -31.58
C VAL A 577 19.81 -9.34 -30.82
N ASP A 578 20.07 -9.30 -29.51
CA ASP A 578 19.79 -8.19 -28.59
C ASP A 578 21.12 -7.90 -27.87
N THR A 579 21.74 -6.76 -28.17
CA THR A 579 23.10 -6.47 -27.69
C THR A 579 23.14 -5.80 -26.32
N ASP A 580 22.07 -5.10 -25.92
CA ASP A 580 21.94 -4.42 -24.63
C ASP A 580 20.97 -5.10 -23.64
N ASP A 581 20.35 -6.21 -24.06
CA ASP A 581 19.37 -7.01 -23.31
C ASP A 581 18.09 -6.21 -22.96
N ASP A 582 17.67 -5.23 -23.77
CA ASP A 582 16.48 -4.41 -23.53
C ASP A 582 15.16 -5.01 -24.08
N SER A 583 15.26 -6.18 -24.74
CA SER A 583 14.17 -6.93 -25.39
C SER A 583 13.67 -6.31 -26.71
N ILE A 584 14.43 -5.42 -27.33
CA ILE A 584 14.24 -4.94 -28.71
C ILE A 584 15.43 -5.47 -29.54
N GLY A 585 15.16 -6.20 -30.61
CA GLY A 585 16.23 -6.76 -31.43
C GLY A 585 16.98 -5.68 -32.22
N ASN A 586 18.26 -5.93 -32.47
CA ASN A 586 19.19 -4.98 -33.11
C ASN A 586 18.74 -4.47 -34.50
N ASN A 587 17.91 -5.20 -35.26
CA ASN A 587 17.43 -4.67 -36.55
C ASN A 587 16.32 -3.61 -36.37
N THR A 588 15.67 -3.59 -35.21
CA THR A 588 14.60 -2.66 -34.84
C THR A 588 15.07 -1.59 -33.87
N ASP A 589 16.00 -1.92 -32.98
CA ASP A 589 16.62 -0.98 -32.08
C ASP A 589 17.44 0.06 -32.85
N THR A 590 17.58 1.23 -32.25
CA THR A 590 18.31 2.37 -32.81
C THR A 590 19.54 2.73 -32.01
N ASP A 591 19.79 2.07 -30.87
CA ASP A 591 20.88 2.29 -29.92
C ASP A 591 21.27 0.93 -29.32
N ASP A 592 21.79 0.03 -30.18
CA ASP A 592 21.96 -1.42 -29.95
C ASP A 592 22.78 -1.77 -28.69
N ASP A 593 23.58 -0.86 -28.15
CA ASP A 593 24.41 -1.06 -26.96
C ASP A 593 24.03 -0.16 -25.76
N HIS A 594 22.99 0.65 -25.91
CA HIS A 594 22.43 1.56 -24.92
C HIS A 594 23.41 2.61 -24.35
N ASP A 595 24.44 2.98 -25.09
CA ASP A 595 25.38 4.02 -24.63
C ASP A 595 24.78 5.45 -24.76
N GLY A 596 23.63 5.55 -25.42
CA GLY A 596 22.85 6.77 -25.59
C GLY A 596 23.17 7.49 -26.90
N ILE A 597 23.81 6.83 -27.87
CA ILE A 597 24.14 7.35 -29.20
C ILE A 597 23.47 6.46 -30.26
N ASP A 598 22.55 7.01 -31.05
CA ASP A 598 21.93 6.23 -32.12
C ASP A 598 22.99 5.53 -33.02
N ASP A 599 22.79 4.28 -33.43
CA ASP A 599 23.73 3.46 -34.22
C ASP A 599 24.22 4.16 -35.50
N ALA A 600 23.37 5.00 -36.07
CA ALA A 600 23.66 5.79 -37.26
C ALA A 600 24.77 6.85 -37.03
N LEU A 601 25.01 7.22 -35.78
CA LEU A 601 26.00 8.16 -35.30
C LEU A 601 27.11 7.48 -34.48
N ASP A 602 26.88 6.24 -34.05
CA ASP A 602 27.81 5.44 -33.29
C ASP A 602 28.97 4.90 -34.14
N HIS A 603 30.17 4.86 -33.56
CA HIS A 603 31.31 4.26 -34.22
C HIS A 603 31.38 2.74 -34.06
N LEU A 604 30.97 2.23 -32.91
CA LEU A 604 30.85 0.81 -32.59
C LEU A 604 29.46 0.55 -31.97
N PRO A 605 28.40 0.48 -32.79
CA PRO A 605 27.01 0.33 -32.32
C PRO A 605 26.72 -0.84 -31.37
N LEU A 606 27.65 -1.81 -31.25
CA LEU A 606 27.48 -3.01 -30.43
C LEU A 606 28.40 -3.03 -29.21
N ASP A 607 29.04 -1.92 -28.89
CA ASP A 607 30.06 -1.82 -27.85
C ASP A 607 29.99 -0.48 -27.11
N ALA A 608 29.19 -0.48 -26.03
CA ALA A 608 28.89 0.69 -25.20
C ALA A 608 30.09 1.39 -24.56
N ARG A 609 31.31 0.87 -24.77
CA ARG A 609 32.55 1.51 -24.36
C ARG A 609 32.99 2.61 -25.34
N VAL A 610 32.43 2.65 -26.55
CA VAL A 610 32.82 3.58 -27.61
C VAL A 610 31.62 4.00 -28.46
N GLY A 611 30.93 5.07 -28.04
CA GLY A 611 30.04 5.76 -28.96
C GLY A 611 30.75 6.61 -30.02
N ILE A 612 30.79 7.93 -29.83
CA ILE A 612 31.44 8.83 -30.80
C ILE A 612 32.97 8.64 -30.76
N LEU A 613 33.57 8.19 -31.87
CA LEU A 613 35.01 8.02 -31.97
C LEU A 613 35.78 9.32 -31.65
N GLY A 614 36.46 9.29 -30.51
CA GLY A 614 37.30 10.40 -30.05
C GLY A 614 36.68 11.25 -28.95
N ASP A 615 35.41 11.01 -28.59
CA ASP A 615 34.81 11.50 -27.35
C ASP A 615 35.24 10.56 -26.21
N LEU A 616 35.97 11.08 -25.24
CA LEU A 616 36.47 10.31 -24.09
C LEU A 616 35.93 10.84 -22.75
N ASP A 617 35.22 11.96 -22.76
CA ASP A 617 34.59 12.52 -21.56
C ASP A 617 33.06 12.42 -21.56
N GLY A 618 32.47 11.92 -22.65
CA GLY A 618 31.07 11.58 -22.79
C GLY A 618 30.17 12.80 -22.99
N ASP A 619 30.71 13.93 -23.46
CA ASP A 619 29.94 15.15 -23.71
C ASP A 619 29.31 15.23 -25.11
N LYS A 620 29.47 14.16 -25.91
CA LYS A 620 28.98 13.96 -27.27
C LYS A 620 29.68 14.82 -28.32
N ASP A 621 30.92 15.23 -28.05
CA ASP A 621 31.79 15.81 -29.06
C ASP A 621 33.29 15.53 -28.85
N VAL A 622 34.11 15.99 -29.80
CA VAL A 622 35.55 15.77 -29.78
C VAL A 622 36.23 17.13 -29.66
N ASP A 623 36.78 17.41 -28.48
CA ASP A 623 37.45 18.64 -28.14
C ASP A 623 38.76 18.48 -27.36
N SER A 624 39.22 19.58 -26.77
CA SER A 624 40.44 19.61 -25.97
C SER A 624 40.38 18.76 -24.70
N MET A 625 39.19 18.47 -24.19
CA MET A 625 38.96 17.64 -23.00
C MET A 625 39.27 16.18 -23.29
N ASP A 626 38.88 15.67 -24.46
CA ASP A 626 39.17 14.30 -24.90
C ASP A 626 40.65 14.06 -25.11
N ILE A 627 41.34 15.03 -25.70
CA ILE A 627 42.80 14.96 -25.85
C ILE A 627 43.49 14.89 -24.48
N ARG A 628 42.94 15.58 -23.47
CA ARG A 628 43.45 15.50 -22.09
C ARG A 628 43.12 14.14 -21.46
N ALA A 629 41.91 13.64 -21.63
CA ALA A 629 41.47 12.32 -21.16
C ALA A 629 42.33 11.21 -21.76
N PHE A 630 42.52 11.21 -23.08
CA PHE A 630 43.36 10.27 -23.82
C PHE A 630 44.84 10.33 -23.36
N SER A 631 45.39 11.54 -23.25
CA SER A 631 46.76 11.74 -22.76
C SER A 631 46.94 11.36 -21.28
N HIS A 632 45.86 11.38 -20.50
CA HIS A 632 45.85 10.91 -19.11
C HIS A 632 45.82 9.38 -19.06
N ALA A 633 44.93 8.74 -19.82
CA ALA A 633 44.84 7.28 -19.94
C ALA A 633 46.19 6.65 -20.34
N LEU A 634 46.87 7.22 -21.35
CA LEU A 634 48.21 6.78 -21.77
C LEU A 634 49.28 6.86 -20.67
N ARG A 635 49.17 7.85 -19.75
CA ARG A 635 50.10 8.01 -18.62
C ARG A 635 49.73 7.13 -17.43
N GLY A 636 48.44 6.89 -17.24
CA GLY A 636 47.88 6.04 -16.19
C GLY A 636 47.95 4.54 -16.51
N HIS A 637 48.31 4.17 -17.75
CA HIS A 637 48.19 2.80 -18.26
C HIS A 637 46.76 2.25 -18.18
N THR A 638 45.77 3.14 -18.34
CA THR A 638 44.38 2.73 -18.52
C THR A 638 44.27 1.99 -19.85
N GLU A 639 43.59 0.83 -19.83
CA GLU A 639 43.28 0.09 -21.04
C GLU A 639 42.29 0.90 -21.88
N LEU A 640 42.67 1.22 -23.11
CA LEU A 640 41.85 1.93 -24.09
C LEU A 640 41.39 0.94 -25.14
N HIS A 641 40.17 1.12 -25.66
CA HIS A 641 39.64 0.27 -26.71
C HIS A 641 40.59 0.28 -27.93
N PRO A 642 40.84 -0.88 -28.60
CA PRO A 642 41.77 -0.98 -29.74
C PRO A 642 41.51 0.01 -30.87
N VAL A 643 40.27 0.50 -30.99
CA VAL A 643 39.88 1.51 -31.97
C VAL A 643 40.65 2.83 -31.85
N TYR A 644 41.25 3.10 -30.68
CA TYR A 644 42.08 4.27 -30.45
C TYR A 644 43.55 4.11 -30.91
N ASP A 645 43.91 3.02 -31.59
CA ASP A 645 45.08 2.96 -32.48
C ASP A 645 44.79 3.70 -33.79
N LEU A 646 44.60 5.01 -33.67
CA LEU A 646 44.17 5.88 -34.75
C LEU A 646 45.20 5.98 -35.89
N ASN A 647 46.45 5.62 -35.62
CA ASN A 647 47.52 5.62 -36.61
C ASN A 647 47.75 4.23 -37.27
N GLY A 648 47.11 3.17 -36.74
CA GLY A 648 47.09 1.84 -37.31
C GLY A 648 48.41 1.06 -37.19
N ASP A 649 49.26 1.40 -36.22
CA ASP A 649 50.55 0.74 -36.00
C ASP A 649 50.53 -0.33 -34.91
N GLN A 650 49.32 -0.76 -34.54
CA GLN A 650 48.99 -1.76 -33.54
C GLN A 650 49.42 -1.36 -32.12
N ARG A 651 49.56 -0.05 -31.87
CA ARG A 651 50.02 0.49 -30.60
C ARG A 651 49.32 1.79 -30.26
N ILE A 652 48.50 1.76 -29.21
CA ILE A 652 47.92 2.97 -28.64
C ILE A 652 49.00 3.72 -27.84
N ASP A 653 49.55 4.79 -28.42
CA ASP A 653 50.57 5.61 -27.78
C ASP A 653 50.47 7.11 -28.10
N ARG A 654 51.52 7.87 -27.80
CA ARG A 654 51.54 9.33 -28.00
C ARG A 654 51.39 9.74 -29.47
N ARG A 655 51.60 8.83 -30.42
CA ARG A 655 51.44 9.09 -31.85
C ARG A 655 49.96 9.21 -32.23
N ASP A 656 49.07 8.48 -31.55
CA ASP A 656 47.62 8.53 -31.75
C ASP A 656 46.99 9.85 -31.27
N VAL A 657 47.61 10.53 -30.31
CA VAL A 657 47.18 11.86 -29.85
C VAL A 657 47.07 12.86 -31.01
N ARG A 658 47.99 12.74 -31.99
CA ARG A 658 48.02 13.62 -33.16
C ARG A 658 46.89 13.29 -34.14
N GLU A 659 46.51 12.03 -34.23
CA GLU A 659 45.42 11.57 -35.08
C GLU A 659 44.06 11.90 -34.43
N LEU A 660 43.93 11.76 -33.10
CA LEU A 660 42.76 12.19 -32.33
C LEU A 660 42.45 13.68 -32.54
N THR A 661 43.48 14.52 -32.59
CA THR A 661 43.33 15.98 -32.86
C THR A 661 42.65 16.27 -34.21
N LYS A 662 42.66 15.32 -35.16
CA LYS A 662 42.01 15.47 -36.47
C LYS A 662 40.51 15.17 -36.43
N LEU A 663 40.04 14.46 -35.41
CA LEU A 663 38.63 14.08 -35.23
C LEU A 663 37.80 15.22 -34.60
N CYS A 664 38.44 16.32 -34.24
CA CYS A 664 37.83 17.40 -33.50
C CYS A 664 36.69 18.10 -34.22
N THR A 665 35.55 18.16 -33.54
CA THR A 665 34.31 18.75 -34.03
C THR A 665 34.20 20.23 -33.63
N ARG A 666 34.97 20.69 -32.63
CA ARG A 666 35.06 22.10 -32.19
C ARG A 666 36.36 22.79 -32.63
N ASN A 667 36.31 24.12 -32.79
CA ASN A 667 37.38 24.94 -33.36
C ASN A 667 38.71 25.02 -32.55
N ARG A 668 38.95 24.23 -31.50
CA ARG A 668 40.19 24.29 -30.68
C ARG A 668 40.56 22.97 -29.97
N CYS A 669 41.06 21.99 -30.72
CA CYS A 669 41.76 20.84 -30.15
C CYS A 669 43.28 21.02 -29.97
N GLY A 670 43.84 22.14 -30.43
CA GLY A 670 45.27 22.38 -30.31
C GLY A 670 45.68 22.65 -28.85
N VAL A 671 46.36 21.70 -28.22
CA VAL A 671 47.30 22.02 -27.13
C VAL A 671 48.39 22.89 -27.75
N LYS A 672 48.50 24.14 -27.30
CA LYS A 672 49.60 25.03 -27.72
C LYS A 672 50.95 24.56 -27.21
#